data_AF-A0AAT9SX64-F1
#
_entry.id   AF-A0AAT9SX64-F1
#
_cell.length_a   1.000
_cell.length_b   1.000
_cell.length_c   1.000
_cell.angle_alpha   90.00
_cell.angle_beta   90.00
_cell.angle_gamma   90.00
#
_symmetry.space_group_name_H-M   'P 1'
#
loop_
_entity.id
_entity.type
_entity.pdbx_description
1 polymer ?
#
loop_
_entity_poly.entity_id
_entity_poly.type
_entity_poly.pdbx_seq_one_letter_code
_entity_poly.pdbx_strand_id
1 'polypeptide(L)'
;MTLEREVTELRERLDARGYRVIAVRTAGKAPFEAGWRQTAGVPVFNQEGASTGIRCDKLRAVDIDVDDPDRAAEVEALVEKHFGPAPTRFRSNSPRVLSVYRSDRPRLKRTIALPFHTGSKIEILGDGQQFVAFGDHVSGVPYEWRDVPLDAVPFDDLPLITEGQEEAFERECKARWPMSAKTTADAPAGANGKIFGFFHTCIPSDVEAALDALPNDYVDRDKWLKIGMAARAGGASFEAFDRWSQKWWGYDPDHTRATWESFTDIRSITAASLFAEVFGRVPGWRKPSRRPDPNLGPEPGSSGDTNAHARPDDGPADGTEGWDRPASGAGVGTGGWDEAADDAGDGTADGGPPAGDRTADGDNPARDAGEGPEGWDEPPEPDPDGGGGDDTEGWDEPPEPEVLPIQPRVLRPAKDITPRRWLYGKAYLRQCVSALVAPGGSGKSIVAMVEALAMATGRRLLHDLPIRPLRVLYWNLEDPIDELERRFVGVARQFGITPDQYEGRLFFESGLDLPLKIASADGHGFTLDEASLAGLEATIVAHGLDVLVIDPVISAHGIPENDNVAVDAVIKALAAVATRANCAILLVHHARKGPAGQARELEAGDARGAAAFVDGCRHVRLVQRMTQKEAENFGIDPQQRWRHLRLVDGKTNHAPPAHASTWIRLENVPLYNHDADNPEGDHIGVPVPWEARLADTTISPALLEDIKATVRAGNYRAHFAAEDWVGYVLGPLLNLDPEIKEQRDRIRGYIRRLVQAGHLREEKRPDKNSDGRKYIIVPE
;
A
#
# COMPACT_ATOMS: atom_id res chain seq x y z
N MET A 1 -19.24 -44.46 4.40
CA MET A 1 -18.86 -45.07 3.10
C MET A 1 -17.39 -44.70 2.84
N THR A 2 -16.86 -44.81 1.61
CA THR A 2 -15.57 -44.18 1.28
C THR A 2 -15.78 -42.70 0.98
N LEU A 3 -14.86 -41.83 1.41
CA LEU A 3 -14.94 -40.37 1.20
C LEU A 3 -15.14 -40.01 -0.29
N GLU A 4 -14.45 -40.73 -1.17
CA GLU A 4 -14.59 -40.64 -2.63
C GLU A 4 -16.05 -40.79 -3.08
N ARG A 5 -16.73 -41.83 -2.58
CA ARG A 5 -18.12 -42.13 -2.92
C ARG A 5 -19.05 -41.05 -2.38
N GLU A 6 -18.86 -40.62 -1.14
CA GLU A 6 -19.72 -39.62 -0.49
C GLU A 6 -19.64 -38.26 -1.19
N VAL A 7 -18.42 -37.81 -1.54
CA VAL A 7 -18.21 -36.57 -2.30
C VAL A 7 -18.74 -36.67 -3.73
N THR A 8 -18.57 -37.82 -4.40
CA THR A 8 -19.08 -38.03 -5.76
C THR A 8 -20.60 -38.03 -5.79
N GLU A 9 -21.26 -38.84 -4.96
CA GLU A 9 -22.73 -38.89 -4.86
C GLU A 9 -23.33 -37.52 -4.48
N LEU A 10 -22.65 -36.73 -3.64
CA LEU A 10 -23.05 -35.36 -3.30
C LEU A 10 -23.00 -34.43 -4.52
N ARG A 11 -21.91 -34.46 -5.29
CA ARG A 11 -21.75 -33.61 -6.48
C ARG A 11 -22.74 -33.98 -7.58
N GLU A 12 -23.01 -35.28 -7.76
CA GLU A 12 -24.06 -35.78 -8.66
C GLU A 12 -25.46 -35.29 -8.24
N ARG A 13 -25.80 -35.33 -6.95
CA ARG A 13 -27.09 -34.80 -6.44
C ARG A 13 -27.27 -33.30 -6.68
N LEU A 14 -26.18 -32.53 -6.67
CA LEU A 14 -26.17 -31.09 -6.91
C LEU A 14 -26.28 -30.78 -8.42
N ASP A 15 -25.49 -31.44 -9.27
CA ASP A 15 -25.54 -31.28 -10.72
C ASP A 15 -26.92 -31.68 -11.29
N ALA A 16 -27.48 -32.79 -10.82
CA ALA A 16 -28.84 -33.23 -11.15
C ALA A 16 -29.95 -32.28 -10.68
N ARG A 17 -29.66 -31.38 -9.72
CA ARG A 17 -30.55 -30.31 -9.25
C ARG A 17 -30.33 -28.97 -9.98
N GLY A 18 -29.43 -28.92 -10.96
CA GLY A 18 -29.17 -27.73 -11.78
C GLY A 18 -28.01 -26.84 -11.30
N TYR A 19 -27.31 -27.22 -10.23
CA TYR A 19 -26.16 -26.47 -9.75
C TYR A 19 -24.91 -26.72 -10.60
N ARG A 20 -24.08 -25.69 -10.78
CA ARG A 20 -22.78 -25.81 -11.44
C ARG A 20 -21.68 -26.07 -10.41
N VAL A 21 -21.34 -27.34 -10.26
CA VAL A 21 -20.46 -27.87 -9.22
C VAL A 21 -18.99 -27.78 -9.62
N ILE A 22 -18.10 -27.47 -8.68
CA ILE A 22 -16.63 -27.48 -8.87
C ILE A 22 -15.90 -28.15 -7.70
N ALA A 23 -14.74 -28.74 -7.99
CA ALA A 23 -13.82 -29.21 -6.97
C ALA A 23 -13.08 -28.02 -6.33
N VAL A 24 -13.10 -27.95 -5.00
CA VAL A 24 -12.38 -26.94 -4.21
C VAL A 24 -11.34 -27.64 -3.35
N ARG A 25 -10.19 -26.98 -3.15
CA ARG A 25 -9.12 -27.52 -2.31
C ARG A 25 -9.63 -27.87 -0.91
N THR A 26 -9.31 -29.07 -0.45
CA THR A 26 -9.68 -29.61 0.88
C THR A 26 -9.24 -28.64 1.98
N ALA A 27 -10.16 -28.36 2.92
CA ALA A 27 -9.99 -27.34 3.97
C ALA A 27 -9.60 -25.93 3.44
N GLY A 28 -9.97 -25.58 2.21
CA GLY A 28 -9.59 -24.32 1.55
C GLY A 28 -10.75 -23.64 0.80
N LYS A 29 -10.44 -22.48 0.19
CA LYS A 29 -11.41 -21.68 -0.61
C LYS A 29 -11.02 -21.53 -2.10
N ALA A 30 -9.86 -22.06 -2.50
CA ALA A 30 -9.40 -22.00 -3.88
C ALA A 30 -9.92 -23.21 -4.68
N PRO A 31 -10.47 -23.01 -5.90
CA PRO A 31 -10.77 -24.10 -6.82
C PRO A 31 -9.55 -25.00 -7.05
N PHE A 32 -9.77 -26.30 -7.13
CA PHE A 32 -8.71 -27.28 -7.32
C PHE A 32 -8.23 -27.30 -8.78
N GLU A 33 -9.17 -27.22 -9.73
CA GLU A 33 -8.91 -27.34 -11.16
C GLU A 33 -8.53 -26.00 -11.81
N ALA A 34 -7.53 -26.03 -12.70
CA ALA A 34 -7.29 -24.95 -13.64
C ALA A 34 -8.47 -24.86 -14.63
N GLY A 35 -8.98 -23.64 -14.89
CA GLY A 35 -10.10 -23.46 -15.80
C GLY A 35 -11.49 -23.75 -15.22
N TRP A 36 -11.64 -23.88 -13.89
CA TRP A 36 -12.91 -24.18 -13.17
C TRP A 36 -14.18 -23.39 -13.60
N ARG A 37 -14.02 -22.21 -14.23
CA ARG A 37 -15.10 -21.41 -14.81
C ARG A 37 -15.69 -21.99 -16.11
N GLN A 38 -15.00 -22.96 -16.70
CA GLN A 38 -15.31 -23.60 -17.98
C GLN A 38 -15.64 -25.09 -17.81
N THR A 39 -15.33 -25.70 -16.66
CA THR A 39 -15.72 -27.08 -16.34
C THR A 39 -17.24 -27.25 -16.42
N ALA A 40 -17.67 -28.38 -16.98
CA ALA A 40 -19.07 -28.79 -17.14
C ALA A 40 -19.26 -30.22 -16.63
N GLY A 41 -20.40 -30.49 -16.00
CA GLY A 41 -20.68 -31.76 -15.32
C GLY A 41 -19.96 -31.90 -13.98
N VAL A 42 -20.07 -33.10 -13.40
CA VAL A 42 -19.55 -33.43 -12.07
C VAL A 42 -18.02 -33.54 -12.07
N PRO A 43 -17.29 -32.77 -11.23
CA PRO A 43 -15.84 -32.88 -11.09
C PRO A 43 -15.42 -34.21 -10.45
N VAL A 44 -14.45 -34.88 -11.07
CA VAL A 44 -13.87 -36.15 -10.60
C VAL A 44 -13.34 -35.98 -9.16
N PHE A 45 -13.49 -37.03 -8.35
CA PHE A 45 -12.96 -37.01 -6.99
C PHE A 45 -11.43 -36.92 -6.96
N ASN A 46 -10.92 -36.05 -6.09
CA ASN A 46 -9.51 -35.98 -5.75
C ASN A 46 -9.38 -35.62 -4.27
N GLN A 47 -8.48 -36.28 -3.54
CA GLN A 47 -8.31 -36.06 -2.09
C GLN A 47 -7.81 -34.66 -1.73
N GLU A 48 -7.03 -33.99 -2.60
CA GLU A 48 -6.66 -32.58 -2.44
C GLU A 48 -7.79 -31.61 -2.80
N GLY A 49 -8.79 -32.08 -3.55
CA GLY A 49 -9.92 -31.31 -4.06
C GLY A 49 -11.27 -31.85 -3.55
N ALA A 50 -11.32 -32.29 -2.29
CA ALA A 50 -12.48 -33.02 -1.74
C ALA A 50 -13.64 -32.10 -1.32
N SER A 51 -13.38 -30.80 -1.05
CA SER A 51 -14.44 -29.82 -0.81
C SER A 51 -15.23 -29.55 -2.09
N THR A 52 -16.52 -29.22 -1.94
CA THR A 52 -17.44 -29.00 -3.06
C THR A 52 -17.88 -27.54 -3.11
N GLY A 53 -17.54 -26.86 -4.20
CA GLY A 53 -17.93 -25.48 -4.46
C GLY A 53 -19.04 -25.37 -5.50
N ILE A 54 -19.75 -24.25 -5.48
CA ILE A 54 -20.82 -23.93 -6.43
C ILE A 54 -20.48 -22.59 -7.12
N ARG A 55 -20.60 -22.58 -8.44
CA ARG A 55 -20.34 -21.38 -9.26
C ARG A 55 -21.49 -20.38 -9.19
N CYS A 56 -21.15 -19.10 -9.16
CA CYS A 56 -22.11 -18.01 -9.03
C CYS A 56 -22.52 -17.37 -10.38
N ASP A 57 -22.29 -18.04 -11.53
CA ASP A 57 -22.69 -17.50 -12.85
C ASP A 57 -24.22 -17.46 -13.08
N LYS A 58 -24.98 -18.23 -12.30
CA LYS A 58 -26.46 -18.21 -12.26
C LYS A 58 -27.05 -17.91 -10.87
N LEU A 59 -26.21 -17.69 -9.87
CA LEU A 59 -26.61 -17.53 -8.46
C LEU A 59 -26.17 -16.18 -7.92
N ARG A 60 -26.87 -15.73 -6.89
CA ARG A 60 -26.46 -14.65 -6.00
C ARG A 60 -26.32 -15.24 -4.61
N ALA A 61 -25.08 -15.51 -4.20
CA ALA A 61 -24.78 -15.93 -2.84
C ALA A 61 -24.44 -14.68 -2.01
N VAL A 62 -25.23 -14.40 -0.99
CA VAL A 62 -25.09 -13.23 -0.11
C VAL A 62 -24.24 -13.66 1.10
N ASP A 63 -22.94 -13.38 1.07
CA ASP A 63 -21.99 -13.68 2.15
C ASP A 63 -22.00 -12.51 3.15
N ILE A 64 -22.51 -12.74 4.37
CA ILE A 64 -22.61 -11.77 5.46
C ILE A 64 -21.32 -11.84 6.27
N ASP A 65 -20.39 -10.93 5.97
CA ASP A 65 -19.06 -10.86 6.56
C ASP A 65 -19.08 -9.96 7.81
N VAL A 66 -19.83 -10.39 8.85
CA VAL A 66 -20.01 -9.69 10.12
C VAL A 66 -19.66 -10.62 11.30
N ASP A 67 -18.77 -10.16 12.17
CA ASP A 67 -18.26 -10.90 13.34
C ASP A 67 -19.04 -10.68 14.64
N ASP A 68 -19.89 -9.66 14.70
CA ASP A 68 -20.80 -9.42 15.82
C ASP A 68 -22.08 -10.25 15.61
N PRO A 69 -22.48 -11.15 16.53
CA PRO A 69 -23.64 -12.02 16.34
C PRO A 69 -24.97 -11.28 16.20
N ASP A 70 -25.19 -10.23 16.99
CA ASP A 70 -26.46 -9.49 16.99
C ASP A 70 -26.59 -8.67 15.71
N ARG A 71 -25.50 -8.03 15.26
CA ARG A 71 -25.45 -7.33 13.97
C ARG A 71 -25.52 -8.27 12.78
N ALA A 72 -24.93 -9.46 12.86
CA ALA A 72 -25.07 -10.48 11.82
C ALA A 72 -26.53 -10.92 11.69
N ALA A 73 -27.24 -11.12 12.81
CA ALA A 73 -28.67 -11.44 12.82
C ALA A 73 -29.54 -10.29 12.30
N GLU A 74 -29.24 -9.02 12.64
CA GLU A 74 -29.92 -7.86 12.05
C GLU A 74 -29.77 -7.79 10.52
N VAL A 75 -28.57 -8.11 9.99
CA VAL A 75 -28.32 -8.12 8.55
C VAL A 75 -28.97 -9.33 7.88
N GLU A 76 -28.95 -10.51 8.51
CA GLU A 76 -29.65 -11.72 8.02
C GLU A 76 -31.16 -11.46 7.89
N ALA A 77 -31.79 -10.85 8.91
CA ALA A 77 -33.20 -10.47 8.88
C ALA A 77 -33.51 -9.43 7.78
N LEU A 78 -32.58 -8.51 7.49
CA LEU A 78 -32.75 -7.53 6.40
C LEU A 78 -32.60 -8.18 5.01
N VAL A 79 -31.70 -9.17 4.88
CA VAL A 79 -31.54 -9.99 3.67
C VAL A 79 -32.82 -10.78 3.41
N GLU A 80 -33.37 -11.45 4.41
CA GLU A 80 -34.64 -12.19 4.31
C GLU A 80 -35.82 -11.27 3.95
N LYS A 81 -35.89 -10.05 4.53
CA LYS A 81 -36.91 -9.04 4.19
C LYS A 81 -36.91 -8.65 2.70
N HIS A 82 -35.74 -8.52 2.07
CA HIS A 82 -35.61 -8.05 0.68
C HIS A 82 -35.67 -9.17 -0.36
N PHE A 83 -35.15 -10.35 -0.01
CA PHE A 83 -34.93 -11.46 -0.95
C PHE A 83 -35.73 -12.72 -0.65
N GLY A 84 -36.37 -12.79 0.52
CA GLY A 84 -37.10 -13.95 1.02
C GLY A 84 -36.20 -14.98 1.72
N PRO A 85 -36.81 -15.98 2.40
CA PRO A 85 -36.08 -17.06 3.05
C PRO A 85 -35.36 -17.93 2.01
N ALA A 86 -34.13 -18.33 2.32
CA ALA A 86 -33.28 -19.09 1.43
C ALA A 86 -32.37 -20.07 2.19
N PRO A 87 -31.90 -21.16 1.54
CA PRO A 87 -30.88 -22.03 2.12
C PRO A 87 -29.68 -21.22 2.56
N THR A 88 -29.35 -21.31 3.85
CA THR A 88 -28.33 -20.47 4.47
C THR A 88 -27.26 -21.33 5.14
N ARG A 89 -26.03 -21.16 4.67
CA ARG A 89 -24.83 -21.88 5.11
C ARG A 89 -24.16 -21.13 6.26
N PHE A 90 -23.89 -21.81 7.36
CA PHE A 90 -23.21 -21.27 8.53
C PHE A 90 -22.01 -22.16 8.93
N ARG A 91 -21.35 -21.82 10.04
CA ARG A 91 -20.39 -22.68 10.73
C ARG A 91 -20.49 -22.44 12.23
N SER A 92 -20.40 -23.50 13.03
CA SER A 92 -20.65 -23.45 14.49
C SER A 92 -19.73 -22.50 15.28
N ASN A 93 -18.58 -22.09 14.73
CA ASN A 93 -17.60 -21.21 15.37
C ASN A 93 -17.62 -19.75 14.90
N SER A 94 -18.64 -19.30 14.17
CA SER A 94 -18.68 -17.93 13.64
C SER A 94 -20.09 -17.45 13.28
N PRO A 95 -20.46 -16.19 13.57
CA PRO A 95 -21.76 -15.63 13.20
C PRO A 95 -21.90 -15.29 11.71
N ARG A 96 -20.83 -15.44 10.91
CA ARG A 96 -20.85 -15.18 9.45
C ARG A 96 -21.62 -16.28 8.71
N VAL A 97 -22.65 -15.89 7.98
CA VAL A 97 -23.53 -16.79 7.20
C VAL A 97 -23.52 -16.45 5.71
N LEU A 98 -23.97 -17.39 4.86
CA LEU A 98 -24.14 -17.18 3.42
C LEU A 98 -25.48 -17.74 2.93
N SER A 99 -26.35 -16.88 2.41
CA SER A 99 -27.67 -17.26 1.88
C SER A 99 -27.64 -17.35 0.35
N VAL A 100 -28.30 -18.35 -0.24
CA VAL A 100 -28.20 -18.64 -1.69
C VAL A 100 -29.50 -18.34 -2.45
N TYR A 101 -29.41 -17.47 -3.44
CA TYR A 101 -30.50 -17.07 -4.33
C TYR A 101 -30.17 -17.37 -5.79
N ARG A 102 -31.18 -17.51 -6.65
CA ARG A 102 -30.96 -17.57 -8.12
C ARG A 102 -31.04 -16.18 -8.75
N SER A 103 -30.35 -16.03 -9.88
CA SER A 103 -30.25 -14.77 -10.61
C SER A 103 -31.02 -14.85 -11.93
N ASP A 104 -31.72 -13.77 -12.30
CA ASP A 104 -32.38 -13.62 -13.61
C ASP A 104 -31.38 -13.48 -14.77
N ARG A 105 -30.17 -12.98 -14.48
CA ARG A 105 -29.08 -12.80 -15.45
C ARG A 105 -27.71 -12.86 -14.77
N PRO A 106 -26.63 -13.25 -15.48
CA PRO A 106 -25.28 -13.13 -14.94
C PRO A 106 -24.98 -11.68 -14.51
N ARG A 107 -24.55 -11.50 -13.26
CA ARG A 107 -24.16 -10.21 -12.67
C ARG A 107 -22.82 -10.32 -11.97
N LEU A 108 -22.03 -9.25 -11.98
CA LEU A 108 -20.77 -9.19 -11.24
C LEU A 108 -21.01 -9.16 -9.71
N LYS A 109 -19.94 -9.35 -8.92
CA LYS A 109 -20.00 -9.21 -7.47
C LYS A 109 -20.38 -7.79 -7.06
N ARG A 110 -21.33 -7.64 -6.13
CA ARG A 110 -21.66 -6.37 -5.45
C ARG A 110 -21.15 -6.45 -4.00
N THR A 111 -20.63 -5.36 -3.45
CA THR A 111 -20.14 -5.30 -2.06
C THR A 111 -20.69 -4.06 -1.37
N ILE A 112 -21.32 -4.27 -0.21
CA ILE A 112 -21.93 -3.24 0.62
C ILE A 112 -21.10 -3.18 1.91
N ALA A 113 -20.44 -2.06 2.18
CA ALA A 113 -19.72 -1.86 3.44
C ALA A 113 -20.69 -1.51 4.57
N LEU A 114 -20.39 -1.97 5.78
CA LEU A 114 -21.18 -1.72 6.99
C LEU A 114 -20.31 -1.02 8.05
N PRO A 115 -20.87 -0.11 8.86
CA PRO A 115 -20.10 0.70 9.81
C PRO A 115 -19.79 0.01 11.15
N PHE A 116 -20.07 -1.29 11.31
CA PHE A 116 -19.95 -1.97 12.61
C PHE A 116 -18.49 -2.08 13.10
N HIS A 117 -17.59 -2.58 12.25
CA HIS A 117 -16.17 -2.67 12.52
C HIS A 117 -15.35 -2.67 11.21
N THR A 118 -14.03 -2.59 11.33
CA THR A 118 -13.15 -2.61 10.16
C THR A 118 -13.24 -3.97 9.46
N GLY A 119 -13.85 -3.97 8.27
CA GLY A 119 -14.03 -5.17 7.44
C GLY A 119 -15.47 -5.68 7.36
N SER A 120 -16.40 -5.16 8.16
CA SER A 120 -17.82 -5.55 8.08
C SER A 120 -18.40 -5.24 6.71
N LYS A 121 -18.98 -6.23 6.04
CA LYS A 121 -19.56 -6.06 4.71
C LYS A 121 -20.55 -7.17 4.37
N ILE A 122 -21.36 -6.92 3.36
CA ILE A 122 -22.12 -7.93 2.64
C ILE A 122 -21.50 -8.07 1.26
N GLU A 123 -21.13 -9.28 0.84
CA GLU A 123 -20.72 -9.58 -0.53
C GLU A 123 -21.79 -10.40 -1.24
N ILE A 124 -22.46 -9.80 -2.23
CA ILE A 124 -23.37 -10.51 -3.12
C ILE A 124 -22.54 -11.06 -4.29
N LEU A 125 -22.15 -12.33 -4.17
CA LEU A 125 -21.34 -13.05 -5.15
C LEU A 125 -22.10 -13.23 -6.47
N GLY A 126 -21.36 -13.38 -7.57
CA GLY A 126 -21.91 -13.47 -8.92
C GLY A 126 -20.92 -14.04 -9.92
N ASP A 127 -21.10 -13.71 -11.20
CA ASP A 127 -20.33 -14.28 -12.30
C ASP A 127 -18.81 -14.14 -12.10
N GLY A 128 -18.09 -15.19 -12.51
CA GLY A 128 -16.67 -15.37 -12.27
C GLY A 128 -16.27 -15.72 -10.82
N GLN A 129 -17.21 -15.81 -9.86
CA GLN A 129 -17.00 -16.22 -8.46
C GLN A 129 -17.60 -17.62 -8.16
N GLN A 130 -17.26 -18.14 -6.98
CA GLN A 130 -17.77 -19.40 -6.42
C GLN A 130 -17.80 -19.32 -4.89
N PHE A 131 -18.59 -20.18 -4.24
CA PHE A 131 -18.50 -20.40 -2.79
C PHE A 131 -18.44 -21.89 -2.46
N VAL A 132 -17.79 -22.23 -1.35
CA VAL A 132 -17.71 -23.60 -0.83
C VAL A 132 -19.04 -23.96 -0.16
N ALA A 133 -19.79 -24.90 -0.74
CA ALA A 133 -21.08 -25.33 -0.22
C ALA A 133 -20.94 -26.47 0.81
N PHE A 134 -19.96 -27.36 0.62
CA PHE A 134 -19.73 -28.53 1.48
C PHE A 134 -18.24 -28.84 1.63
N GLY A 135 -17.87 -29.42 2.78
CA GLY A 135 -16.49 -29.70 3.19
C GLY A 135 -16.07 -28.80 4.37
N ASP A 136 -14.79 -28.87 4.73
CA ASP A 136 -14.26 -28.17 5.91
C ASP A 136 -13.77 -26.75 5.62
N HIS A 137 -13.89 -25.88 6.62
CA HIS A 137 -13.21 -24.59 6.67
C HIS A 137 -11.74 -24.76 7.09
N VAL A 138 -10.88 -23.78 6.78
CA VAL A 138 -9.45 -23.74 7.20
C VAL A 138 -9.25 -23.87 8.73
N SER A 139 -10.28 -23.64 9.53
CA SER A 139 -10.26 -23.80 10.99
C SER A 139 -10.66 -25.19 11.49
N GLY A 140 -10.86 -26.17 10.58
CA GLY A 140 -11.22 -27.55 10.93
C GLY A 140 -12.66 -27.76 11.39
N VAL A 141 -13.57 -26.82 11.12
CA VAL A 141 -15.03 -27.01 11.31
C VAL A 141 -15.71 -27.19 9.95
N PRO A 142 -16.73 -28.06 9.84
CA PRO A 142 -17.48 -28.23 8.60
C PRO A 142 -18.31 -27.00 8.25
N TYR A 143 -18.66 -26.88 6.97
CA TYR A 143 -19.76 -26.03 6.53
C TYR A 143 -21.09 -26.75 6.73
N GLU A 144 -22.03 -26.09 7.41
CA GLU A 144 -23.36 -26.61 7.73
C GLU A 144 -24.46 -25.71 7.13
N TRP A 145 -25.69 -26.22 7.03
CA TRP A 145 -26.83 -25.53 6.44
C TRP A 145 -27.98 -25.46 7.45
N ARG A 146 -28.64 -24.30 7.56
CA ARG A 146 -29.84 -24.13 8.38
C ARG A 146 -31.04 -24.78 7.66
N ASP A 147 -31.83 -25.53 8.42
CA ASP A 147 -33.07 -26.23 8.04
C ASP A 147 -32.96 -27.28 6.91
N VAL A 148 -32.57 -26.87 5.70
CA VAL A 148 -32.49 -27.74 4.51
C VAL A 148 -31.15 -27.53 3.80
N PRO A 149 -30.33 -28.59 3.59
CA PRO A 149 -29.06 -28.46 2.88
C PRO A 149 -29.26 -28.19 1.39
N LEU A 150 -28.31 -27.47 0.78
CA LEU A 150 -28.41 -27.05 -0.61
C LEU A 150 -28.54 -28.23 -1.61
N ASP A 151 -28.00 -29.41 -1.29
CA ASP A 151 -28.10 -30.60 -2.14
C ASP A 151 -29.48 -31.29 -2.07
N ALA A 152 -30.40 -30.79 -1.23
CA ALA A 152 -31.80 -31.18 -1.23
C ALA A 152 -32.68 -30.24 -2.09
N VAL A 153 -32.31 -28.96 -2.25
CA VAL A 153 -33.13 -27.91 -2.88
C VAL A 153 -32.85 -27.77 -4.38
N PRO A 154 -33.82 -27.98 -5.28
CA PRO A 154 -33.65 -27.73 -6.72
C PRO A 154 -33.27 -26.27 -7.04
N PHE A 155 -32.43 -26.05 -8.06
CA PHE A 155 -31.96 -24.72 -8.45
C PHE A 155 -33.10 -23.74 -8.77
N ASP A 156 -34.16 -24.21 -9.46
CA ASP A 156 -35.29 -23.36 -9.87
C ASP A 156 -36.22 -22.98 -8.71
N ASP A 157 -36.19 -23.75 -7.61
CA ASP A 157 -36.96 -23.50 -6.38
C ASP A 157 -36.30 -22.43 -5.48
N LEU A 158 -35.05 -22.05 -5.75
CA LEU A 158 -34.41 -20.94 -5.06
C LEU A 158 -35.17 -19.62 -5.32
N PRO A 159 -35.24 -18.69 -4.35
CA PRO A 159 -35.87 -17.40 -4.59
C PRO A 159 -35.06 -16.61 -5.63
N LEU A 160 -35.77 -15.99 -6.56
CA LEU A 160 -35.20 -15.15 -7.61
C LEU A 160 -34.96 -13.75 -7.07
N ILE A 161 -33.72 -13.26 -7.15
CA ILE A 161 -33.42 -11.85 -6.86
C ILE A 161 -33.05 -11.11 -8.14
N THR A 162 -33.69 -9.96 -8.33
CA THR A 162 -33.43 -9.02 -9.42
C THR A 162 -32.42 -7.95 -8.99
N GLU A 163 -31.81 -7.26 -9.95
CA GLU A 163 -30.90 -6.15 -9.63
C GLU A 163 -31.59 -4.99 -8.89
N GLY A 164 -32.86 -4.71 -9.21
CA GLY A 164 -33.64 -3.68 -8.50
C GLY A 164 -33.87 -4.00 -7.02
N GLN A 165 -33.98 -5.29 -6.65
CA GLN A 165 -33.99 -5.71 -5.25
C GLN A 165 -32.62 -5.52 -4.59
N GLU A 166 -31.53 -5.85 -5.27
CA GLU A 166 -30.17 -5.61 -4.74
C GLU A 166 -29.90 -4.12 -4.49
N GLU A 167 -30.38 -3.24 -5.37
CA GLU A 167 -30.29 -1.79 -5.21
C GLU A 167 -31.20 -1.23 -4.11
N ALA A 168 -32.41 -1.79 -3.95
CA ALA A 168 -33.30 -1.47 -2.83
C ALA A 168 -32.69 -1.88 -1.48
N PHE A 169 -32.13 -3.09 -1.41
CA PHE A 169 -31.41 -3.62 -0.25
C PHE A 169 -30.17 -2.78 0.09
N GLU A 170 -29.32 -2.46 -0.89
CA GLU A 170 -28.14 -1.61 -0.69
C GLU A 170 -28.51 -0.21 -0.17
N ARG A 171 -29.61 0.37 -0.68
CA ARG A 171 -30.14 1.65 -0.20
C ARG A 171 -30.69 1.57 1.21
N GLU A 172 -31.41 0.51 1.59
CA GLU A 172 -31.86 0.34 2.98
C GLU A 172 -30.68 0.09 3.94
N CYS A 173 -29.69 -0.72 3.56
CA CYS A 173 -28.45 -0.90 4.32
C CYS A 173 -27.75 0.45 4.60
N LYS A 174 -27.61 1.31 3.58
CA LYS A 174 -26.99 2.64 3.70
C LYS A 174 -27.82 3.62 4.53
N ALA A 175 -29.15 3.50 4.53
CA ALA A 175 -30.03 4.34 5.32
C ALA A 175 -30.12 3.90 6.79
N ARG A 176 -30.14 2.59 7.04
CA ARG A 176 -30.23 1.98 8.37
C ARG A 176 -28.91 2.02 9.13
N TRP A 177 -27.80 1.81 8.42
CA TRP A 177 -26.46 1.88 8.97
C TRP A 177 -25.61 2.85 8.12
N PRO A 178 -25.89 4.16 8.24
CA PRO A 178 -25.11 5.16 7.52
C PRO A 178 -23.65 5.07 7.97
N MET A 179 -22.75 5.00 6.99
CA MET A 179 -21.34 5.28 7.26
C MET A 179 -21.24 6.68 7.85
N SER A 180 -20.63 6.82 9.01
CA SER A 180 -20.42 8.14 9.61
C SER A 180 -19.73 9.05 8.59
N ALA A 181 -20.38 10.16 8.25
CA ALA A 181 -19.69 11.23 7.56
C ALA A 181 -18.49 11.61 8.43
N LYS A 182 -17.28 11.55 7.86
CA LYS A 182 -16.10 12.05 8.56
C LYS A 182 -16.35 13.52 8.87
N THR A 183 -16.56 13.84 10.14
CA THR A 183 -16.61 15.22 10.62
C THR A 183 -15.35 15.90 10.12
N THR A 184 -15.53 16.89 9.25
CA THR A 184 -14.43 17.50 8.48
C THR A 184 -13.95 18.79 9.15
N ALA A 185 -13.81 18.67 10.47
CA ALA A 185 -13.16 19.57 11.42
C ALA A 185 -12.50 18.62 12.46
N ASP A 186 -11.18 18.57 12.66
CA ASP A 186 -10.10 19.46 12.18
C ASP A 186 -8.92 18.66 11.61
N ALA A 187 -8.78 18.65 10.28
CA ALA A 187 -7.62 18.07 9.62
C ALA A 187 -7.23 18.90 8.38
N PRO A 188 -6.00 19.44 8.27
CA PRO A 188 -5.61 20.30 7.16
C PRO A 188 -5.63 19.55 5.83
N ALA A 189 -6.17 20.21 4.80
CA ALA A 189 -6.56 19.60 3.52
C ALA A 189 -5.39 19.00 2.70
N GLY A 190 -5.11 17.72 2.95
CA GLY A 190 -4.12 16.94 2.19
C GLY A 190 -4.67 16.33 0.89
N ALA A 191 -4.43 17.01 -0.24
CA ALA A 191 -4.39 16.59 -1.65
C ALA A 191 -5.32 15.49 -2.24
N ASN A 192 -5.55 14.36 -1.57
CA ASN A 192 -6.13 13.14 -2.16
C ASN A 192 -7.61 13.27 -2.54
N GLY A 193 -8.39 14.11 -1.85
CA GLY A 193 -9.81 14.34 -2.19
C GLY A 193 -10.03 14.93 -3.59
N LYS A 194 -9.07 15.74 -4.09
CA LYS A 194 -9.14 16.34 -5.43
C LYS A 194 -8.79 15.36 -6.57
N ILE A 195 -8.13 14.24 -6.25
CA ILE A 195 -7.69 13.25 -7.24
C ILE A 195 -8.85 12.33 -7.65
N PHE A 196 -9.71 11.93 -6.71
CA PHE A 196 -10.82 11.01 -7.01
C PHE A 196 -11.86 11.61 -7.97
N GLY A 197 -12.21 12.89 -7.80
CA GLY A 197 -13.06 13.63 -8.73
C GLY A 197 -12.42 13.94 -10.09
N PHE A 198 -11.09 13.84 -10.21
CA PHE A 198 -10.38 14.11 -11.47
C PHE A 198 -10.66 13.00 -12.50
N PHE A 199 -10.71 11.73 -12.07
CA PHE A 199 -10.80 10.58 -12.98
C PHE A 199 -12.21 10.29 -13.51
N HIS A 200 -13.27 10.66 -12.78
CA HIS A 200 -14.66 10.50 -13.24
C HIS A 200 -15.10 11.51 -14.32
N THR A 201 -14.21 12.40 -14.77
CA THR A 201 -14.53 13.46 -15.75
C THR A 201 -13.65 13.43 -17.01
N CYS A 202 -13.04 12.28 -17.33
CA CYS A 202 -12.14 12.14 -18.47
C CYS A 202 -12.90 11.70 -19.73
N ILE A 203 -12.68 12.37 -20.86
CA ILE A 203 -13.17 11.97 -22.18
C ILE A 203 -12.05 11.33 -23.02
N PRO A 204 -12.35 10.52 -24.06
CA PRO A 204 -11.32 9.86 -24.88
C PRO A 204 -10.21 10.78 -25.42
N SER A 205 -10.54 12.02 -25.80
CA SER A 205 -9.56 13.01 -26.25
C SER A 205 -8.60 13.50 -25.16
N ASP A 206 -8.97 13.43 -23.88
CA ASP A 206 -8.04 13.68 -22.77
C ASP A 206 -6.99 12.56 -22.66
N VAL A 207 -7.42 11.32 -22.93
CA VAL A 207 -6.58 10.11 -22.88
C VAL A 207 -5.61 10.09 -24.06
N GLU A 208 -6.07 10.44 -25.26
CA GLU A 208 -5.19 10.60 -26.43
C GLU A 208 -4.18 11.74 -26.24
N ALA A 209 -4.60 12.89 -25.72
CA ALA A 209 -3.69 14.01 -25.46
C ALA A 209 -2.68 13.72 -24.33
N ALA A 210 -3.00 12.83 -23.39
CA ALA A 210 -2.06 12.34 -22.38
C ALA A 210 -1.03 11.40 -23.02
N LEU A 211 -1.48 10.52 -23.91
CA LEU A 211 -0.64 9.57 -24.63
C LEU A 211 0.30 10.29 -25.62
N ASP A 212 -0.19 11.21 -26.43
CA ASP A 212 0.61 11.97 -27.40
C ASP A 212 1.70 12.84 -26.71
N ALA A 213 1.41 13.38 -25.53
CA ALA A 213 2.37 14.17 -24.74
C ALA A 213 3.44 13.32 -24.02
N LEU A 214 3.19 12.02 -23.79
CA LEU A 214 4.08 11.15 -23.04
C LEU A 214 5.28 10.70 -23.92
N PRO A 215 6.54 10.83 -23.47
CA PRO A 215 7.68 10.22 -24.16
C PRO A 215 7.61 8.69 -24.09
N ASN A 216 8.14 8.01 -25.12
CA ASN A 216 8.16 6.54 -25.22
C ASN A 216 9.58 5.97 -25.24
N ASP A 217 10.43 6.50 -24.37
CA ASP A 217 11.82 6.11 -24.10
C ASP A 217 11.95 4.88 -23.18
N TYR A 218 10.87 4.11 -22.99
CA TYR A 218 10.86 2.96 -22.09
C TYR A 218 11.74 1.81 -22.61
N VAL A 219 12.68 1.36 -21.79
CA VAL A 219 13.48 0.15 -22.09
C VAL A 219 12.67 -1.13 -21.90
N ASP A 220 11.66 -1.10 -21.03
CA ASP A 220 10.83 -2.23 -20.65
C ASP A 220 9.54 -2.34 -21.49
N ARG A 221 9.34 -3.49 -22.14
CA ARG A 221 8.13 -3.81 -22.92
C ARG A 221 6.88 -3.90 -22.04
N ASP A 222 6.99 -4.34 -20.78
CA ASP A 222 5.83 -4.46 -19.88
C ASP A 222 5.26 -3.07 -19.53
N LYS A 223 6.11 -2.04 -19.49
CA LYS A 223 5.68 -0.66 -19.32
C LYS A 223 4.94 -0.13 -20.54
N TRP A 224 5.45 -0.40 -21.74
CA TRP A 224 4.77 -0.08 -23.01
C TRP A 224 3.40 -0.76 -23.11
N LEU A 225 3.31 -2.06 -22.76
CA LEU A 225 2.04 -2.78 -22.68
C LEU A 225 1.05 -2.14 -21.68
N LYS A 226 1.50 -1.81 -20.47
CA LYS A 226 0.64 -1.20 -19.43
C LYS A 226 0.08 0.16 -19.86
N ILE A 227 0.87 0.97 -20.57
CA ILE A 227 0.40 2.26 -21.11
C ILE A 227 -0.60 2.05 -22.26
N GLY A 228 -0.37 1.10 -23.16
CA GLY A 228 -1.33 0.74 -24.20
C GLY A 228 -2.67 0.23 -23.65
N MET A 229 -2.62 -0.63 -22.63
CA MET A 229 -3.79 -1.10 -21.89
C MET A 229 -4.54 0.07 -21.22
N ALA A 230 -3.83 0.96 -20.53
CA ALA A 230 -4.43 2.14 -19.89
C ALA A 230 -5.07 3.11 -20.89
N ALA A 231 -4.45 3.31 -22.05
CA ALA A 231 -4.98 4.12 -23.14
C ALA A 231 -6.27 3.50 -23.72
N ARG A 232 -6.27 2.19 -24.04
CA ARG A 232 -7.46 1.50 -24.54
C ARG A 232 -8.59 1.47 -23.51
N ALA A 233 -8.29 1.27 -22.23
CA ALA A 233 -9.26 1.37 -21.14
C ALA A 233 -9.84 2.78 -20.95
N GLY A 234 -9.11 3.82 -21.38
CA GLY A 234 -9.59 5.20 -21.46
C GLY A 234 -10.31 5.57 -22.76
N GLY A 235 -10.46 4.62 -23.70
CA GLY A 235 -11.14 4.85 -24.97
C GLY A 235 -10.31 5.53 -26.05
N ALA A 236 -8.98 5.61 -25.91
CA ALA A 236 -8.11 6.09 -26.99
C ALA A 236 -8.19 5.19 -28.24
N SER A 237 -8.00 5.79 -29.42
CA SER A 237 -7.91 5.10 -30.71
C SER A 237 -6.63 4.28 -30.88
N PHE A 238 -6.65 3.34 -31.84
CA PHE A 238 -5.42 2.66 -32.26
C PHE A 238 -4.41 3.67 -32.83
N GLU A 239 -4.90 4.65 -33.58
CA GLU A 239 -4.11 5.67 -34.26
C GLU A 239 -3.32 6.54 -33.26
N ALA A 240 -3.89 6.84 -32.09
CA ALA A 240 -3.16 7.51 -31.01
C ALA A 240 -2.09 6.60 -30.37
N PHE A 241 -2.42 5.32 -30.16
CA PHE A 241 -1.46 4.35 -29.62
C PHE A 241 -0.31 4.04 -30.59
N ASP A 242 -0.56 4.00 -31.90
CA ASP A 242 0.43 3.78 -32.94
C ASP A 242 1.38 4.98 -33.04
N ARG A 243 0.87 6.22 -33.13
CA ARG A 243 1.69 7.45 -33.10
C ARG A 243 2.59 7.54 -31.88
N TRP A 244 2.10 7.11 -30.72
CA TRP A 244 2.91 7.05 -29.51
C TRP A 244 3.93 5.90 -29.57
N SER A 245 3.54 4.73 -30.10
CA SER A 245 4.41 3.56 -30.22
C SER A 245 5.54 3.74 -31.24
N GLN A 246 5.34 4.52 -32.31
CA GLN A 246 6.40 4.91 -33.27
C GLN A 246 7.59 5.63 -32.60
N LYS A 247 7.40 6.19 -31.40
CA LYS A 247 8.47 6.82 -30.61
C LYS A 247 9.33 5.80 -29.83
N TRP A 248 8.96 4.51 -29.84
CA TRP A 248 9.64 3.42 -29.12
C TRP A 248 10.69 2.73 -30.00
N TRP A 249 11.85 2.41 -29.43
CA TRP A 249 12.97 1.79 -30.17
C TRP A 249 12.66 0.38 -30.70
N GLY A 250 11.68 -0.31 -30.11
CA GLY A 250 11.23 -1.65 -30.52
C GLY A 250 9.96 -1.65 -31.39
N TYR A 251 9.59 -0.51 -31.98
CA TYR A 251 8.39 -0.38 -32.79
C TYR A 251 8.41 -1.27 -34.03
N ASP A 252 7.32 -2.03 -34.20
CA ASP A 252 6.97 -2.75 -35.42
C ASP A 252 5.47 -2.56 -35.65
N PRO A 253 5.01 -2.16 -36.86
CA PRO A 253 3.63 -1.75 -37.09
C PRO A 253 2.63 -2.92 -36.97
N ASP A 254 2.99 -4.10 -37.47
CA ASP A 254 2.12 -5.28 -37.47
C ASP A 254 2.00 -5.85 -36.04
N HIS A 255 3.12 -5.93 -35.31
CA HIS A 255 3.14 -6.31 -33.89
C HIS A 255 2.42 -5.30 -32.99
N THR A 256 2.52 -4.00 -33.30
CA THR A 256 1.80 -2.94 -32.57
C THR A 256 0.29 -3.08 -32.75
N ARG A 257 -0.18 -3.33 -33.98
CA ARG A 257 -1.60 -3.60 -34.27
C ARG A 257 -2.10 -4.86 -33.58
N ALA A 258 -1.41 -5.99 -33.75
CA ALA A 258 -1.78 -7.25 -33.12
C ALA A 258 -1.79 -7.16 -31.58
N THR A 259 -0.82 -6.43 -30.99
CA THR A 259 -0.78 -6.18 -29.55
C THR A 259 -1.95 -5.30 -29.10
N TRP A 260 -2.24 -4.21 -29.81
CA TRP A 260 -3.39 -3.36 -29.48
C TRP A 260 -4.69 -4.14 -29.49
N GLU A 261 -4.93 -4.95 -30.52
CA GLU A 261 -6.11 -5.79 -30.66
C GLU A 261 -6.24 -6.81 -29.52
N SER A 262 -5.11 -7.33 -29.01
CA SER A 262 -5.06 -8.28 -27.89
C SER A 262 -5.51 -7.74 -26.52
N PHE A 263 -5.61 -6.42 -26.34
CA PHE A 263 -6.02 -5.76 -25.09
C PHE A 263 -7.55 -5.88 -24.82
N THR A 264 -8.08 -7.12 -24.76
CA THR A 264 -9.53 -7.38 -24.65
C THR A 264 -10.06 -7.50 -23.22
N ASP A 265 -9.21 -7.69 -22.20
CA ASP A 265 -9.63 -7.93 -20.81
C ASP A 265 -8.92 -7.00 -19.80
N ILE A 266 -9.21 -5.69 -19.87
CA ILE A 266 -8.45 -4.63 -19.16
C ILE A 266 -8.97 -4.32 -17.74
N ARG A 267 -9.45 -5.33 -17.00
CA ARG A 267 -10.17 -5.12 -15.72
C ARG A 267 -9.30 -4.61 -14.56
N SER A 268 -7.98 -4.65 -14.68
CA SER A 268 -7.02 -4.26 -13.63
C SER A 268 -6.25 -2.97 -13.92
N ILE A 269 -6.39 -2.39 -15.13
CA ILE A 269 -5.64 -1.20 -15.55
C ILE A 269 -6.63 -0.19 -16.14
N THR A 270 -6.78 0.96 -15.49
CA THR A 270 -7.65 2.05 -15.96
C THR A 270 -6.83 3.19 -16.56
N ALA A 271 -7.52 4.13 -17.23
CA ALA A 271 -6.92 5.37 -17.74
C ALA A 271 -6.16 6.18 -16.67
N ALA A 272 -6.50 6.03 -15.38
CA ALA A 272 -5.76 6.64 -14.27
C ALA A 272 -4.27 6.24 -14.27
N SER A 273 -3.92 5.07 -14.79
CA SER A 273 -2.52 4.61 -14.91
C SER A 273 -1.73 5.41 -15.96
N LEU A 274 -2.37 5.78 -17.08
CA LEU A 274 -1.78 6.67 -18.09
C LEU A 274 -1.65 8.10 -17.54
N PHE A 275 -2.68 8.59 -16.87
CA PHE A 275 -2.66 9.93 -16.29
C PHE A 275 -1.61 10.07 -15.16
N ALA A 276 -1.48 9.07 -14.29
CA ALA A 276 -0.42 9.03 -13.29
C ALA A 276 0.98 9.12 -13.94
N GLU A 277 1.17 8.43 -15.08
CA GLU A 277 2.42 8.49 -15.83
C GLU A 277 2.67 9.88 -16.46
N VAL A 278 1.68 10.47 -17.14
CA VAL A 278 1.87 11.78 -17.77
C VAL A 278 2.09 12.89 -16.73
N PHE A 279 1.43 12.84 -15.57
CA PHE A 279 1.71 13.79 -14.47
C PHE A 279 3.10 13.58 -13.84
N GLY A 280 3.59 12.34 -13.78
CA GLY A 280 4.93 12.03 -13.30
C GLY A 280 6.05 12.42 -14.27
N ARG A 281 5.79 12.44 -15.57
CA ARG A 281 6.82 12.61 -16.62
C ARG A 281 6.72 13.88 -17.46
N VAL A 282 5.59 14.59 -17.45
CA VAL A 282 5.37 15.82 -18.23
C VAL A 282 4.93 16.95 -17.29
N PRO A 283 5.88 17.68 -16.67
CA PRO A 283 5.57 18.74 -15.72
C PRO A 283 4.66 19.81 -16.31
N GLY A 284 3.57 20.12 -15.62
CA GLY A 284 2.59 21.13 -16.04
C GLY A 284 1.56 20.67 -17.07
N TRP A 285 1.57 19.39 -17.50
CA TRP A 285 0.53 18.85 -18.37
C TRP A 285 -0.86 18.97 -17.73
N ARG A 286 -1.87 19.33 -18.54
CA ARG A 286 -3.27 19.48 -18.13
C ARG A 286 -4.20 18.90 -19.19
N LYS A 287 -5.29 18.26 -18.75
CA LYS A 287 -6.27 17.66 -19.66
C LYS A 287 -6.94 18.70 -20.57
N PRO A 288 -7.08 18.44 -21.89
CA PRO A 288 -7.79 19.32 -22.84
C PRO A 288 -9.18 19.76 -22.38
N SER A 289 -9.98 18.88 -21.77
CA SER A 289 -11.32 19.18 -21.24
C SER A 289 -11.34 20.15 -20.04
N ARG A 290 -10.19 20.68 -19.63
CA ARG A 290 -10.05 21.79 -18.66
C ARG A 290 -9.54 23.09 -19.29
N ARG A 291 -9.44 23.18 -20.62
CA ARG A 291 -9.37 24.47 -21.31
C ARG A 291 -10.77 25.09 -21.34
N PRO A 292 -10.93 26.38 -21.06
CA PRO A 292 -12.12 27.10 -21.50
C PRO A 292 -12.22 26.96 -23.03
N ASP A 293 -13.42 26.69 -23.53
CA ASP A 293 -13.67 26.76 -24.98
C ASP A 293 -13.56 28.24 -25.41
N PRO A 294 -12.69 28.60 -26.37
CA PRO A 294 -12.60 29.97 -26.88
C PRO A 294 -13.91 30.51 -27.48
N ASN A 295 -14.88 29.64 -27.81
CA ASN A 295 -16.17 30.00 -28.40
C ASN A 295 -17.36 29.98 -27.43
N LEU A 296 -17.21 29.50 -26.19
CA LEU A 296 -18.27 29.64 -25.17
C LEU A 296 -18.05 30.94 -24.40
N GLY A 297 -18.86 31.94 -24.74
CA GLY A 297 -18.97 33.17 -23.95
C GLY A 297 -19.42 32.88 -22.51
N PRO A 298 -19.16 33.80 -21.56
CA PRO A 298 -19.49 33.57 -20.15
C PRO A 298 -21.00 33.46 -19.94
N GLU A 299 -21.46 32.38 -19.31
CA GLU A 299 -22.88 32.24 -18.94
C GLU A 299 -23.27 33.16 -17.76
N PRO A 300 -24.53 33.63 -17.70
CA PRO A 300 -24.91 34.73 -16.82
C PRO A 300 -25.65 34.31 -15.53
N GLY A 301 -25.25 34.92 -14.41
CA GLY A 301 -26.22 35.43 -13.43
C GLY A 301 -26.44 34.67 -12.11
N SER A 302 -25.69 35.05 -11.07
CA SER A 302 -26.31 35.49 -9.81
C SER A 302 -25.48 36.63 -9.22
N SER A 303 -26.04 37.84 -9.23
CA SER A 303 -25.32 39.10 -9.01
C SER A 303 -25.39 39.59 -7.57
N GLY A 304 -24.29 40.18 -7.09
CA GLY A 304 -24.25 41.15 -6.00
C GLY A 304 -23.53 42.41 -6.50
N ASP A 305 -24.15 43.58 -6.39
CA ASP A 305 -23.74 44.80 -7.07
C ASP A 305 -22.35 45.33 -6.68
N THR A 306 -21.63 45.86 -7.67
CA THR A 306 -21.08 47.21 -7.53
C THR A 306 -21.41 48.06 -8.75
N ASN A 307 -21.88 49.27 -8.49
CA ASN A 307 -22.49 50.19 -9.43
C ASN A 307 -21.45 51.16 -10.01
N ALA A 308 -21.26 51.17 -11.34
CA ALA A 308 -20.65 52.29 -12.06
C ALA A 308 -20.92 52.22 -13.59
N HIS A 309 -21.98 52.87 -14.04
CA HIS A 309 -22.22 53.08 -15.48
C HIS A 309 -21.28 54.16 -16.06
N ALA A 310 -20.62 53.85 -17.18
CA ALA A 310 -20.25 54.82 -18.22
C ALA A 310 -20.43 54.17 -19.61
N ARG A 311 -20.86 54.96 -20.60
CA ARG A 311 -21.39 54.49 -21.90
C ARG A 311 -20.29 54.26 -22.96
N PRO A 312 -20.55 53.44 -24.01
CA PRO A 312 -19.64 53.27 -25.14
C PRO A 312 -19.80 54.34 -26.23
N ASP A 313 -18.74 54.47 -27.02
CA ASP A 313 -18.53 55.07 -28.36
C ASP A 313 -19.58 55.97 -29.04
N ASP A 314 -19.07 57.06 -29.60
CA ASP A 314 -19.53 57.61 -30.89
C ASP A 314 -18.40 58.37 -31.62
N GLY A 315 -17.87 57.78 -32.71
CA GLY A 315 -17.27 58.52 -33.83
C GLY A 315 -15.77 58.88 -33.81
N PRO A 316 -15.19 59.25 -34.98
CA PRO A 316 -13.75 59.00 -35.26
C PRO A 316 -12.93 60.25 -35.64
N ALA A 317 -11.59 60.13 -35.64
CA ALA A 317 -10.69 60.53 -36.75
C ALA A 317 -9.19 60.52 -36.38
N ASP A 318 -8.37 59.96 -37.28
CA ASP A 318 -7.07 60.46 -37.79
C ASP A 318 -5.89 60.82 -36.84
N GLY A 319 -4.68 60.93 -37.39
CA GLY A 319 -3.60 61.73 -36.79
C GLY A 319 -2.38 61.01 -36.21
N THR A 320 -1.53 60.46 -37.09
CA THR A 320 -0.05 60.60 -37.11
C THR A 320 0.79 60.79 -35.82
N GLU A 321 1.83 59.96 -35.75
CA GLU A 321 3.23 60.28 -35.35
C GLU A 321 3.57 60.79 -33.93
N GLY A 322 4.56 60.14 -33.32
CA GLY A 322 5.66 60.91 -32.70
C GLY A 322 6.43 60.28 -31.53
N TRP A 323 7.67 59.86 -31.81
CA TRP A 323 8.92 60.06 -31.04
C TRP A 323 8.83 61.01 -29.79
N ASP A 324 9.58 60.85 -28.70
CA ASP A 324 10.88 60.19 -28.56
C ASP A 324 11.29 59.85 -27.09
N ARG A 325 12.47 59.25 -26.94
CA ARG A 325 13.26 58.92 -25.75
C ARG A 325 14.02 60.15 -25.15
N PRO A 326 14.91 60.04 -24.12
CA PRO A 326 14.86 59.26 -22.85
C PRO A 326 15.54 59.96 -21.60
N ALA A 327 15.61 59.21 -20.48
CA ALA A 327 16.80 58.99 -19.61
C ALA A 327 17.19 59.91 -18.41
N SER A 328 17.76 59.21 -17.40
CA SER A 328 18.63 59.64 -16.26
C SER A 328 18.00 60.41 -15.09
N GLY A 329 18.43 60.24 -13.82
CA GLY A 329 19.34 59.25 -13.23
C GLY A 329 19.75 59.53 -11.76
N ALA A 330 20.11 58.46 -11.00
CA ALA A 330 21.02 58.35 -9.83
C ALA A 330 20.92 59.23 -8.54
N GLY A 331 21.28 58.62 -7.38
CA GLY A 331 21.59 59.25 -6.06
C GLY A 331 20.58 58.87 -4.95
N VAL A 332 20.81 58.03 -3.92
CA VAL A 332 21.90 57.71 -2.96
C VAL A 332 21.87 58.51 -1.63
N GLY A 333 21.70 57.77 -0.51
CA GLY A 333 22.00 58.16 0.89
C GLY A 333 20.84 58.78 1.71
N THR A 334 20.79 58.75 3.05
CA THR A 334 21.55 57.99 4.10
C THR A 334 20.95 58.32 5.48
N GLY A 335 20.74 57.32 6.37
CA GLY A 335 20.43 57.52 7.81
C GLY A 335 19.05 58.14 8.14
N GLY A 336 18.48 58.00 9.34
CA GLY A 336 18.91 57.23 10.51
C GLY A 336 18.73 58.02 11.82
N TRP A 337 18.11 57.36 12.81
CA TRP A 337 18.09 57.66 14.26
C TRP A 337 16.96 58.54 14.85
N ASP A 338 16.55 58.04 16.03
CA ASP A 338 15.94 58.66 17.22
C ASP A 338 14.56 59.33 17.13
N GLU A 339 13.78 59.40 18.21
CA GLU A 339 13.46 58.53 19.36
C GLU A 339 12.46 59.33 20.22
N ALA A 340 11.65 58.62 21.02
CA ALA A 340 11.08 59.06 22.31
C ALA A 340 9.96 60.12 22.39
N ALA A 341 9.08 59.83 23.37
CA ALA A 341 8.30 60.74 24.21
C ALA A 341 7.21 61.61 23.53
N ASP A 342 6.06 61.86 24.16
CA ASP A 342 5.36 61.31 25.33
C ASP A 342 4.02 62.07 25.39
N ASP A 343 3.11 61.51 26.18
CA ASP A 343 2.34 62.21 27.23
C ASP A 343 0.81 62.15 27.13
N ALA A 344 0.20 62.22 28.31
CA ALA A 344 -1.16 61.78 28.61
C ALA A 344 -2.17 62.93 28.85
N GLY A 345 -3.43 62.55 29.12
CA GLY A 345 -4.53 63.44 29.52
C GLY A 345 -5.80 63.10 28.75
N ASP A 346 -6.73 62.28 29.25
CA ASP A 346 -7.67 62.52 30.38
C ASP A 346 -8.78 63.55 30.03
N GLY A 347 -10.01 63.34 30.54
CA GLY A 347 -11.07 64.37 30.48
C GLY A 347 -12.49 63.96 30.04
N THR A 348 -13.10 62.99 30.73
CA THR A 348 -14.52 63.04 31.21
C THR A 348 -15.70 63.55 30.34
N ALA A 349 -16.65 62.61 30.10
CA ALA A 349 -18.05 62.64 30.57
C ALA A 349 -19.21 63.46 29.90
N ASP A 350 -20.35 62.76 29.87
CA ASP A 350 -21.77 63.16 29.97
C ASP A 350 -22.54 63.93 28.85
N GLY A 351 -23.73 63.41 28.54
CA GLY A 351 -24.87 64.19 28.02
C GLY A 351 -25.70 63.57 26.87
N GLY A 352 -26.76 62.80 27.19
CA GLY A 352 -27.96 62.66 26.33
C GLY A 352 -29.17 63.33 27.01
N PRO A 353 -30.44 63.17 26.54
CA PRO A 353 -30.98 62.59 25.29
C PRO A 353 -31.71 63.75 24.49
N PRO A 354 -32.97 63.74 23.97
CA PRO A 354 -33.92 62.67 23.57
C PRO A 354 -34.70 62.85 22.23
N ALA A 355 -35.12 61.70 21.68
CA ALA A 355 -36.44 61.35 21.08
C ALA A 355 -37.17 62.19 19.98
N GLY A 356 -37.75 61.43 19.03
CA GLY A 356 -38.95 61.78 18.22
C GLY A 356 -38.76 61.62 16.69
N ASP A 357 -39.76 61.25 15.87
CA ASP A 357 -41.07 60.62 16.12
C ASP A 357 -41.66 60.09 14.79
N ARG A 358 -42.39 58.95 14.84
CA ARG A 358 -43.51 58.45 13.98
C ARG A 358 -43.60 58.57 12.44
N THR A 359 -44.18 57.49 11.86
CA THR A 359 -45.18 57.40 10.75
C THR A 359 -44.75 57.63 9.29
N ALA A 360 -45.35 57.01 8.25
CA ALA A 360 -46.34 55.91 8.14
C ALA A 360 -46.42 55.36 6.67
N ASP A 361 -47.39 54.47 6.43
CA ASP A 361 -47.98 54.04 5.13
C ASP A 361 -47.11 53.17 4.21
N GLY A 362 -47.54 52.01 3.67
CA GLY A 362 -48.80 51.27 3.81
C GLY A 362 -49.65 51.27 2.53
N ASP A 363 -49.68 50.15 1.80
CA ASP A 363 -50.92 49.66 1.16
C ASP A 363 -50.84 48.21 0.64
N ASN A 364 -52.02 47.58 0.53
CA ASN A 364 -52.28 46.17 0.18
C ASN A 364 -53.10 46.14 -1.14
N PRO A 365 -53.19 45.01 -1.89
CA PRO A 365 -54.39 44.19 -1.68
C PRO A 365 -54.25 42.66 -1.88
N ALA A 366 -55.08 41.93 -1.14
CA ALA A 366 -55.35 40.49 -1.22
C ALA A 366 -56.30 40.13 -2.43
N ARG A 367 -56.75 38.89 -2.71
CA ARG A 367 -56.93 37.62 -1.96
C ARG A 367 -56.63 36.40 -2.92
N ASP A 368 -57.14 35.16 -2.84
CA ASP A 368 -58.22 34.49 -2.08
C ASP A 368 -58.13 32.93 -2.11
N ALA A 369 -59.07 32.27 -1.43
CA ALA A 369 -59.53 30.87 -1.55
C ALA A 369 -58.75 29.69 -0.90
N GLY A 370 -59.45 28.94 -0.02
CA GLY A 370 -59.25 27.48 0.14
C GLY A 370 -59.36 26.90 1.57
N GLU A 371 -60.55 26.42 1.95
CA GLU A 371 -60.99 25.87 3.25
C GLU A 371 -60.26 24.59 3.79
N GLY A 372 -60.46 24.26 5.09
CA GLY A 372 -59.77 23.20 5.89
C GLY A 372 -60.29 21.74 5.76
N PRO A 373 -60.25 20.84 6.79
CA PRO A 373 -60.29 21.12 8.25
C PRO A 373 -59.45 20.19 9.21
N GLU A 374 -59.54 20.48 10.52
CA GLU A 374 -59.55 19.59 11.73
C GLU A 374 -58.40 18.62 12.11
N GLY A 375 -57.91 18.75 13.37
CA GLY A 375 -57.71 17.59 14.26
C GLY A 375 -56.51 17.56 15.23
N TRP A 376 -56.80 17.44 16.54
CA TRP A 376 -56.00 16.83 17.63
C TRP A 376 -55.04 17.69 18.50
N ASP A 377 -55.64 18.21 19.58
CA ASP A 377 -55.23 18.22 21.01
C ASP A 377 -54.00 19.00 21.52
N GLU A 378 -54.27 19.94 22.45
CA GLU A 378 -53.32 20.58 23.37
C GLU A 378 -53.12 19.77 24.66
N PRO A 379 -51.87 19.59 25.13
CA PRO A 379 -51.52 19.29 26.53
C PRO A 379 -51.33 20.57 27.37
N PRO A 380 -51.33 20.48 28.72
CA PRO A 380 -51.75 21.57 29.60
C PRO A 380 -50.69 22.62 29.97
N GLU A 381 -51.16 23.78 30.43
CA GLU A 381 -50.35 24.83 31.06
C GLU A 381 -49.60 24.33 32.30
N PRO A 382 -48.30 24.66 32.46
CA PRO A 382 -47.54 24.40 33.68
C PRO A 382 -47.73 25.50 34.76
N ASP A 383 -47.66 25.08 36.02
CA ASP A 383 -47.81 25.85 37.27
C ASP A 383 -47.01 27.18 37.31
N PRO A 384 -47.57 28.30 37.84
CA PRO A 384 -46.88 29.60 37.89
C PRO A 384 -45.88 29.77 39.06
N ASP A 385 -45.77 28.82 39.99
CA ASP A 385 -44.90 28.91 41.18
C ASP A 385 -43.80 27.82 41.21
N GLY A 386 -42.81 27.96 40.33
CA GLY A 386 -41.57 27.18 40.33
C GLY A 386 -40.38 28.07 40.02
N GLY A 387 -39.58 28.43 41.03
CA GLY A 387 -38.53 29.44 40.91
C GLY A 387 -37.46 29.12 39.86
N GLY A 388 -37.48 29.82 38.74
CA GLY A 388 -36.39 29.83 37.77
C GLY A 388 -35.20 30.65 38.28
N GLY A 389 -34.02 30.05 38.25
CA GLY A 389 -32.75 30.78 38.36
C GLY A 389 -32.54 31.67 37.14
N ASP A 390 -31.76 32.73 37.32
CA ASP A 390 -31.26 33.58 36.23
C ASP A 390 -30.13 32.86 35.51
N ASP A 391 -30.52 31.90 34.67
CA ASP A 391 -29.60 31.10 33.86
C ASP A 391 -29.63 31.62 32.41
N THR A 392 -29.51 32.94 32.24
CA THR A 392 -29.22 33.55 30.93
C THR A 392 -27.76 33.38 30.54
N GLU A 393 -27.30 32.12 30.42
CA GLU A 393 -26.01 31.83 29.81
C GLU A 393 -25.98 32.39 28.37
N GLY A 394 -25.03 33.29 28.14
CA GLY A 394 -24.85 33.95 26.86
C GLY A 394 -24.53 32.93 25.77
N TRP A 395 -25.27 32.99 24.68
CA TRP A 395 -24.85 32.37 23.42
C TRP A 395 -23.71 33.21 22.86
N ASP A 396 -22.48 32.95 23.31
CA ASP A 396 -21.28 33.52 22.72
C ASP A 396 -21.30 33.26 21.21
N GLU A 397 -21.18 34.33 20.41
CA GLU A 397 -21.10 34.18 18.96
C GLU A 397 -19.90 33.29 18.61
N PRO A 398 -20.06 32.31 17.69
CA PRO A 398 -18.95 31.45 17.30
C PRO A 398 -17.80 32.32 16.78
N PRO A 399 -16.56 32.10 17.25
CA PRO A 399 -15.44 32.98 16.95
C PRO A 399 -15.24 33.10 15.44
N GLU A 400 -14.94 34.32 14.96
CA GLU A 400 -14.76 34.57 13.53
C GLU A 400 -13.74 33.58 12.93
N PRO A 401 -14.03 33.01 11.74
CA PRO A 401 -13.18 31.96 11.17
C PRO A 401 -11.79 32.50 10.81
N GLU A 402 -10.79 32.10 11.60
CA GLU A 402 -9.40 32.57 11.44
C GLU A 402 -8.84 32.20 10.06
N VAL A 403 -8.51 33.21 9.25
CA VAL A 403 -7.91 33.02 7.93
C VAL A 403 -6.45 32.63 8.09
N LEU A 404 -6.13 31.35 7.87
CA LEU A 404 -4.77 30.82 7.95
C LEU A 404 -3.79 31.65 7.09
N PRO A 405 -2.67 32.16 7.66
CA PRO A 405 -1.73 33.07 6.99
C PRO A 405 -0.81 32.33 5.99
N ILE A 406 -1.40 31.76 4.94
CA ILE A 406 -0.68 31.05 3.87
C ILE A 406 0.01 32.02 2.91
N GLN A 407 1.22 31.68 2.49
CA GLN A 407 2.04 32.52 1.60
C GLN A 407 2.52 31.71 0.39
N PRO A 408 2.39 32.22 -0.86
CA PRO A 408 2.92 31.56 -2.04
C PRO A 408 4.46 31.47 -1.94
N ARG A 409 5.02 30.31 -2.29
CA ARG A 409 6.47 30.06 -2.22
C ARG A 409 7.09 30.01 -3.61
N VAL A 410 8.18 30.75 -3.82
CA VAL A 410 8.99 30.67 -5.04
C VAL A 410 9.95 29.48 -4.93
N LEU A 411 10.05 28.68 -5.99
CA LEU A 411 10.99 27.56 -6.06
C LEU A 411 12.44 28.08 -6.11
N ARG A 412 13.27 27.65 -5.17
CA ARG A 412 14.71 27.99 -5.15
C ARG A 412 15.47 27.14 -6.17
N PRO A 413 16.58 27.64 -6.75
CA PRO A 413 17.46 26.82 -7.58
C PRO A 413 17.95 25.58 -6.84
N ALA A 414 18.09 24.45 -7.54
CA ALA A 414 18.39 23.15 -6.90
C ALA A 414 19.68 23.16 -6.07
N LYS A 415 20.69 23.94 -6.48
CA LYS A 415 21.96 24.14 -5.74
C LYS A 415 21.80 24.78 -4.35
N ASP A 416 20.70 25.52 -4.14
CA ASP A 416 20.42 26.27 -2.91
C ASP A 416 19.50 25.47 -1.95
N ILE A 417 19.17 24.22 -2.32
CA ILE A 417 18.36 23.29 -1.54
C ILE A 417 19.29 22.28 -0.84
N THR A 418 19.32 22.32 0.49
CA THR A 418 20.12 21.39 1.31
C THR A 418 19.77 19.92 1.02
N PRO A 419 20.75 19.05 0.72
CA PRO A 419 20.51 17.63 0.54
C PRO A 419 19.91 16.94 1.79
N ARG A 420 19.15 15.86 1.56
CA ARG A 420 18.62 15.01 2.64
C ARG A 420 19.75 14.41 3.48
N ARG A 421 19.66 14.56 4.81
CA ARG A 421 20.67 14.10 5.79
C ARG A 421 20.50 12.61 6.12
N TRP A 422 20.84 11.77 5.16
CA TRP A 422 20.97 10.32 5.36
C TRP A 422 22.13 10.03 6.32
N LEU A 423 21.90 9.17 7.32
CA LEU A 423 22.86 8.82 8.36
C LEU A 423 23.52 7.46 8.08
N TYR A 424 22.72 6.49 7.68
CA TYR A 424 23.14 5.15 7.26
C TYR A 424 22.20 4.66 6.14
N GLY A 425 22.78 4.44 4.96
CA GLY A 425 22.05 3.97 3.78
C GLY A 425 20.90 4.87 3.34
N LYS A 426 19.80 4.23 2.94
CA LYS A 426 18.47 4.87 2.77
C LYS A 426 17.48 4.55 3.89
N ALA A 427 17.90 3.79 4.90
CA ALA A 427 17.06 3.39 6.02
C ALA A 427 17.02 4.42 7.16
N TYR A 428 18.07 5.20 7.37
CA TYR A 428 18.17 6.17 8.46
C TYR A 428 18.23 7.59 7.92
N LEU A 429 17.10 8.29 7.93
CA LEU A 429 17.00 9.72 7.61
C LEU A 429 16.83 10.51 8.90
N ARG A 430 17.62 11.57 9.08
CA ARG A 430 17.44 12.50 10.21
C ARG A 430 16.06 13.17 10.16
N GLN A 431 15.47 13.42 11.33
CA GLN A 431 14.10 13.93 11.52
C GLN A 431 13.00 12.98 10.98
N CYS A 432 13.26 11.67 10.97
CA CYS A 432 12.31 10.67 10.48
C CYS A 432 12.30 9.40 11.33
N VAL A 433 11.13 8.76 11.37
CA VAL A 433 10.93 7.40 11.88
C VAL A 433 10.98 6.41 10.73
N SER A 434 11.67 5.29 10.95
CA SER A 434 11.77 4.15 10.05
C SER A 434 11.57 2.85 10.81
N ALA A 435 11.28 1.74 10.12
CA ALA A 435 11.02 0.46 10.77
C ALA A 435 11.83 -0.71 10.19
N LEU A 436 12.09 -1.71 11.06
CA LEU A 436 12.62 -3.03 10.71
C LEU A 436 11.60 -4.09 11.13
N VAL A 437 10.94 -4.72 10.17
CA VAL A 437 9.79 -5.62 10.38
C VAL A 437 10.15 -7.06 10.02
N ALA A 438 9.86 -8.01 10.92
CA ALA A 438 9.98 -9.44 10.67
C ALA A 438 9.29 -10.28 11.76
N PRO A 439 9.00 -11.57 11.52
CA PRO A 439 8.49 -12.47 12.56
C PRO A 439 9.44 -12.57 13.76
N GLY A 440 8.93 -13.01 14.92
CA GLY A 440 9.76 -13.36 16.09
C GLY A 440 10.85 -14.37 15.73
N GLY A 441 12.04 -14.26 16.33
CA GLY A 441 13.18 -15.15 16.05
C GLY A 441 13.78 -15.02 14.64
N SER A 442 13.49 -13.95 13.89
CA SER A 442 14.00 -13.75 12.52
C SER A 442 15.31 -12.95 12.44
N GLY A 443 15.96 -12.64 13.57
CA GLY A 443 17.23 -11.92 13.61
C GLY A 443 17.15 -10.38 13.53
N LYS A 444 15.97 -9.77 13.74
CA LYS A 444 15.80 -8.30 13.69
C LYS A 444 16.78 -7.57 14.62
N SER A 445 16.82 -8.00 15.88
CA SER A 445 17.57 -7.34 16.95
C SER A 445 19.06 -7.41 16.67
N ILE A 446 19.59 -8.58 16.35
CA ILE A 446 21.01 -8.70 15.99
C ILE A 446 21.38 -7.92 14.72
N VAL A 447 20.48 -7.82 13.72
CA VAL A 447 20.69 -6.91 12.56
C VAL A 447 20.78 -5.45 13.02
N ALA A 448 19.85 -4.99 13.86
CA ALA A 448 19.86 -3.64 14.40
C ALA A 448 21.11 -3.35 15.28
N MET A 449 21.61 -4.34 16.02
CA MET A 449 22.84 -4.24 16.80
C MET A 449 24.10 -4.14 15.93
N VAL A 450 24.19 -4.90 14.82
CA VAL A 450 25.29 -4.72 13.85
C VAL A 450 25.22 -3.35 13.18
N GLU A 451 24.02 -2.85 12.87
CA GLU A 451 23.86 -1.48 12.34
C GLU A 451 24.24 -0.40 13.36
N ALA A 452 23.89 -0.58 14.64
CA ALA A 452 24.28 0.32 15.71
C ALA A 452 25.81 0.40 15.86
N LEU A 453 26.51 -0.74 15.85
CA LEU A 453 27.98 -0.78 15.87
C LEU A 453 28.62 -0.25 14.58
N ALA A 454 28.01 -0.52 13.40
CA ALA A 454 28.45 0.07 12.14
C ALA A 454 28.42 1.59 12.22
N MET A 455 27.29 2.15 12.65
CA MET A 455 27.09 3.59 12.83
C MET A 455 28.02 4.18 13.91
N ALA A 456 28.17 3.55 15.07
CA ALA A 456 29.04 4.04 16.15
C ALA A 456 30.53 4.08 15.75
N THR A 457 30.99 3.06 15.01
CA THR A 457 32.38 2.98 14.52
C THR A 457 32.63 3.76 13.23
N GLY A 458 31.58 4.07 12.45
CA GLY A 458 31.72 4.61 11.09
C GLY A 458 32.13 3.57 10.04
N ARG A 459 32.09 2.27 10.35
CA ARG A 459 32.54 1.18 9.47
C ARG A 459 31.37 0.57 8.69
N ARG A 460 31.61 0.11 7.45
CA ARG A 460 30.67 -0.73 6.69
C ARG A 460 30.77 -2.17 7.21
N LEU A 461 29.80 -2.60 8.03
CA LEU A 461 29.75 -3.97 8.58
C LEU A 461 28.77 -4.86 7.81
N LEU A 462 27.62 -4.32 7.39
CA LEU A 462 26.65 -5.00 6.53
C LEU A 462 26.65 -4.38 5.12
N HIS A 463 25.54 -3.77 4.71
CA HIS A 463 25.31 -3.23 3.37
C HIS A 463 25.84 -1.83 3.16
N ASP A 464 25.73 -0.93 4.14
CA ASP A 464 25.97 0.51 3.96
C ASP A 464 27.15 1.05 4.78
N LEU A 465 27.70 2.17 4.32
CA LEU A 465 28.71 2.95 5.06
C LEU A 465 27.98 4.11 5.75
N PRO A 466 28.15 4.32 7.07
CA PRO A 466 27.64 5.51 7.75
C PRO A 466 28.29 6.79 7.19
N ILE A 467 27.57 7.92 7.21
CA ILE A 467 28.08 9.21 6.71
C ILE A 467 29.29 9.73 7.49
N ARG A 468 29.38 9.36 8.77
CA ARG A 468 30.51 9.52 9.71
C ARG A 468 30.25 8.57 10.89
N PRO A 469 31.17 8.41 11.86
CA PRO A 469 30.79 7.86 13.16
C PRO A 469 29.65 8.65 13.80
N LEU A 470 28.64 7.95 14.31
CA LEU A 470 27.40 8.49 14.86
C LEU A 470 27.27 8.15 16.35
N ARG A 471 26.46 8.93 17.08
CA ARG A 471 26.05 8.60 18.46
C ARG A 471 24.73 7.84 18.41
N VAL A 472 24.70 6.60 18.91
CA VAL A 472 23.58 5.66 18.76
C VAL A 472 23.15 5.12 20.12
N LEU A 473 21.87 5.25 20.46
CA LEU A 473 21.26 4.53 21.58
C LEU A 473 20.44 3.35 21.04
N TYR A 474 20.77 2.14 21.50
CA TYR A 474 20.00 0.92 21.26
C TYR A 474 19.27 0.52 22.54
N TRP A 475 17.97 0.81 22.61
CA TRP A 475 17.14 0.53 23.78
C TRP A 475 16.30 -0.72 23.50
N ASN A 476 16.68 -1.83 24.11
CA ASN A 476 15.96 -3.10 23.98
C ASN A 476 14.98 -3.24 25.15
N LEU A 477 13.74 -3.61 24.89
CA LEU A 477 12.64 -3.64 25.86
C LEU A 477 12.14 -5.07 26.16
N GLU A 478 12.97 -6.09 25.92
CA GLU A 478 12.66 -7.52 26.14
C GLU A 478 13.79 -8.29 26.84
N ASP A 479 15.06 -8.01 26.53
CA ASP A 479 16.24 -8.74 27.03
C ASP A 479 16.96 -7.97 28.18
N PRO A 480 17.55 -8.66 29.17
CA PRO A 480 18.34 -8.05 30.24
C PRO A 480 19.70 -7.52 29.75
N ILE A 481 20.30 -6.58 30.49
CA ILE A 481 21.50 -5.85 30.07
C ILE A 481 22.72 -6.75 29.80
N ASP A 482 22.87 -7.86 30.52
CA ASP A 482 23.96 -8.82 30.34
C ASP A 482 23.84 -9.61 29.02
N GLU A 483 22.62 -9.91 28.57
CA GLU A 483 22.36 -10.52 27.26
C GLU A 483 22.62 -9.52 26.12
N LEU A 484 22.33 -8.23 26.33
CA LEU A 484 22.71 -7.19 25.37
C LEU A 484 24.23 -7.07 25.25
N GLU A 485 24.95 -7.12 26.38
CA GLU A 485 26.41 -7.13 26.40
C GLU A 485 26.98 -8.35 25.67
N ARG A 486 26.54 -9.58 25.98
CA ARG A 486 26.94 -10.81 25.26
C ARG A 486 26.79 -10.64 23.75
N ARG A 487 25.63 -10.17 23.29
CA ARG A 487 25.35 -9.97 21.85
C ARG A 487 26.22 -8.88 21.22
N PHE A 488 26.41 -7.74 21.87
CA PHE A 488 27.30 -6.67 21.37
C PHE A 488 28.76 -7.13 21.32
N VAL A 489 29.25 -7.86 22.33
CA VAL A 489 30.58 -8.48 22.33
C VAL A 489 30.70 -9.48 21.17
N GLY A 490 29.70 -10.32 20.93
CA GLY A 490 29.66 -11.22 19.78
C GLY A 490 29.80 -10.50 18.43
N VAL A 491 29.04 -9.42 18.23
CA VAL A 491 29.16 -8.57 17.04
C VAL A 491 30.56 -7.95 16.94
N ALA A 492 31.06 -7.36 18.03
CA ALA A 492 32.37 -6.72 18.05
C ALA A 492 33.50 -7.70 17.71
N ARG A 493 33.45 -8.92 18.26
CA ARG A 493 34.39 -10.01 17.95
C ARG A 493 34.34 -10.39 16.47
N GLN A 494 33.15 -10.58 15.89
CA GLN A 494 32.99 -10.98 14.48
C GLN A 494 33.63 -9.99 13.49
N PHE A 495 33.55 -8.69 13.80
CA PHE A 495 34.06 -7.64 12.91
C PHE A 495 35.43 -7.08 13.33
N GLY A 496 36.07 -7.63 14.38
CA GLY A 496 37.33 -7.10 14.91
C GLY A 496 37.19 -5.63 15.31
N ILE A 497 36.19 -5.33 16.14
CA ILE A 497 35.94 -3.99 16.70
C ILE A 497 36.46 -3.97 18.14
N THR A 498 37.25 -2.95 18.45
CA THR A 498 37.80 -2.68 19.79
C THR A 498 37.06 -1.50 20.44
N PRO A 499 37.01 -1.39 21.79
CA PRO A 499 36.24 -0.37 22.49
C PRO A 499 36.53 1.07 22.03
N ASP A 500 37.79 1.43 21.82
CA ASP A 500 38.23 2.74 21.32
C ASP A 500 37.56 3.19 20.00
N GLN A 501 37.10 2.23 19.19
CA GLN A 501 36.44 2.51 17.92
C GLN A 501 35.00 3.02 18.09
N TYR A 502 34.34 2.76 19.22
CA TYR A 502 32.94 3.15 19.49
C TYR A 502 32.71 3.81 20.86
N GLU A 503 33.72 3.90 21.72
CA GLU A 503 33.60 4.50 23.05
C GLU A 503 33.00 5.92 22.99
N GLY A 504 32.10 6.20 23.94
CA GLY A 504 31.32 7.43 24.00
C GLY A 504 30.32 7.63 22.85
N ARG A 505 30.17 6.68 21.92
CA ARG A 505 29.25 6.76 20.76
C ARG A 505 28.18 5.67 20.73
N LEU A 506 28.48 4.45 21.16
CA LEU A 506 27.47 3.42 21.38
C LEU A 506 26.93 3.53 22.82
N PHE A 507 25.61 3.59 22.93
CA PHE A 507 24.85 3.46 24.18
C PHE A 507 23.86 2.32 24.00
N PHE A 508 23.63 1.51 25.02
CA PHE A 508 22.59 0.49 25.00
C PHE A 508 22.01 0.29 26.40
N GLU A 509 20.69 0.10 26.45
CA GLU A 509 19.93 0.04 27.71
C GLU A 509 18.88 -1.06 27.63
N SER A 510 18.60 -1.71 28.78
CA SER A 510 17.51 -2.67 28.92
C SER A 510 16.26 -2.00 29.49
N GLY A 511 15.11 -2.25 28.88
CA GLY A 511 13.79 -1.86 29.35
C GLY A 511 13.30 -2.65 30.56
N LEU A 512 14.03 -3.69 30.99
CA LEU A 512 13.79 -4.39 32.25
C LEU A 512 14.34 -3.58 33.44
N ASP A 513 15.47 -2.90 33.24
CA ASP A 513 16.13 -2.05 34.24
C ASP A 513 15.65 -0.58 34.15
N LEU A 514 15.46 -0.07 32.93
CA LEU A 514 14.99 1.28 32.62
C LEU A 514 13.78 1.24 31.66
N PRO A 515 12.56 1.00 32.17
CA PRO A 515 11.36 0.87 31.34
C PRO A 515 11.05 2.15 30.54
N LEU A 516 10.68 1.96 29.27
CA LEU A 516 10.15 3.03 28.42
C LEU A 516 8.66 2.78 28.16
N LYS A 517 7.79 3.69 28.58
CA LYS A 517 6.36 3.67 28.25
C LYS A 517 5.93 5.04 27.72
N ILE A 518 5.58 5.11 26.43
CA ILE A 518 5.21 6.36 25.76
C ILE A 518 3.71 6.50 25.51
N ALA A 519 2.94 5.44 25.75
CA ALA A 519 1.49 5.45 25.62
C ALA A 519 0.83 4.29 26.38
N SER A 520 -0.41 4.49 26.80
CA SER A 520 -1.27 3.51 27.49
C SER A 520 -2.67 3.49 26.88
N ALA A 521 -3.43 2.43 27.15
CA ALA A 521 -4.85 2.34 26.85
C ALA A 521 -5.63 1.93 28.10
N ASP A 522 -6.85 2.43 28.23
CA ASP A 522 -7.77 2.17 29.34
C ASP A 522 -9.20 1.93 28.82
N GLY A 523 -10.20 1.95 29.72
CA GLY A 523 -11.61 1.76 29.35
C GLY A 523 -12.26 2.92 28.58
N HIS A 524 -11.57 4.05 28.43
CA HIS A 524 -12.06 5.28 27.79
C HIS A 524 -11.30 5.65 26.51
N GLY A 525 -10.16 5.00 26.23
CA GLY A 525 -9.43 5.15 24.98
C GLY A 525 -7.95 4.87 25.13
N PHE A 526 -7.12 5.75 24.55
CA PHE A 526 -5.67 5.73 24.72
C PHE A 526 -5.13 7.11 25.07
N THR A 527 -3.99 7.12 25.75
CA THR A 527 -3.28 8.32 26.18
C THR A 527 -1.81 8.22 25.77
N LEU A 528 -1.23 9.33 25.32
CA LEU A 528 0.22 9.48 25.15
C LEU A 528 0.81 9.98 26.47
N ASP A 529 1.97 9.42 26.85
CA ASP A 529 2.72 9.91 28.00
C ASP A 529 3.68 11.02 27.53
N GLU A 530 3.19 12.26 27.55
CA GLU A 530 3.95 13.45 27.19
C GLU A 530 5.18 13.66 28.10
N ALA A 531 5.16 13.20 29.35
CA ALA A 531 6.31 13.30 30.24
C ALA A 531 7.43 12.33 29.81
N SER A 532 7.09 11.08 29.48
CA SER A 532 8.05 10.12 28.92
C SER A 532 8.54 10.51 27.53
N LEU A 533 7.68 11.09 26.68
CA LEU A 533 8.08 11.63 25.36
C LEU A 533 9.03 12.82 25.48
N ALA A 534 8.77 13.76 26.41
CA ALA A 534 9.66 14.87 26.70
C ALA A 534 10.99 14.41 27.33
N GLY A 535 10.95 13.42 28.23
CA GLY A 535 12.14 12.80 28.81
C GLY A 535 13.01 12.10 27.77
N LEU A 536 12.39 11.40 26.80
CA LEU A 536 13.09 10.78 25.67
C LEU A 536 13.77 11.84 24.78
N GLU A 537 13.06 12.92 24.46
CA GLU A 537 13.61 14.05 23.71
C GLU A 537 14.79 14.73 24.43
N ALA A 538 14.62 15.02 25.72
CA ALA A 538 15.69 15.59 26.55
C ALA A 538 16.92 14.67 26.61
N THR A 539 16.72 13.35 26.69
CA THR A 539 17.80 12.34 26.66
C THR A 539 18.55 12.36 25.33
N ILE A 540 17.82 12.37 24.20
CA ILE A 540 18.41 12.45 22.85
C ILE A 540 19.26 13.72 22.70
N VAL A 541 18.76 14.87 23.18
CA VAL A 541 19.47 16.15 23.10
C VAL A 541 20.68 16.19 24.03
N ALA A 542 20.52 15.81 25.31
CA ALA A 542 21.59 15.84 26.31
C ALA A 542 22.75 14.90 25.95
N HIS A 543 22.45 13.72 25.42
CA HIS A 543 23.46 12.78 24.94
C HIS A 543 23.86 13.03 23.47
N GLY A 544 23.32 14.05 22.80
CA GLY A 544 23.64 14.40 21.41
C GLY A 544 23.48 13.24 20.43
N LEU A 545 22.44 12.41 20.60
CA LEU A 545 22.25 11.18 19.83
C LEU A 545 21.87 11.49 18.38
N ASP A 546 22.59 10.88 17.44
CA ASP A 546 22.24 10.93 16.02
C ASP A 546 21.12 9.93 15.69
N VAL A 547 21.08 8.79 16.40
CA VAL A 547 20.14 7.69 16.16
C VAL A 547 19.64 7.09 17.48
N LEU A 548 18.33 6.83 17.55
CA LEU A 548 17.69 5.98 18.55
C LEU A 548 17.14 4.72 17.88
N VAL A 549 17.32 3.55 18.51
CA VAL A 549 16.66 2.30 18.15
C VAL A 549 15.81 1.84 19.33
N ILE A 550 14.54 1.54 19.08
CA ILE A 550 13.61 0.95 20.05
C ILE A 550 13.31 -0.48 19.61
N ASP A 551 13.65 -1.48 20.45
CA ASP A 551 13.56 -2.89 20.08
C ASP A 551 12.90 -3.77 21.16
N PRO A 552 11.64 -4.21 20.98
CA PRO A 552 10.67 -3.82 19.97
C PRO A 552 9.77 -2.66 20.44
N VAL A 553 9.19 -1.93 19.49
CA VAL A 553 8.29 -0.80 19.79
C VAL A 553 7.01 -1.21 20.54
N ILE A 554 6.55 -2.46 20.40
CA ILE A 554 5.34 -2.94 21.07
C ILE A 554 5.46 -2.88 22.60
N SER A 555 6.63 -3.14 23.15
CA SER A 555 6.87 -3.02 24.60
C SER A 555 6.75 -1.57 25.08
N ALA A 556 7.00 -0.59 24.21
CA ALA A 556 6.94 0.84 24.54
C ALA A 556 5.51 1.39 24.72
N HIS A 557 4.45 0.67 24.33
CA HIS A 557 3.06 1.12 24.49
C HIS A 557 2.12 0.06 25.08
N GLY A 558 1.03 0.51 25.73
CA GLY A 558 -0.06 -0.34 26.24
C GLY A 558 -1.22 -0.50 25.26
N ILE A 559 -1.12 0.12 24.09
CA ILE A 559 -2.16 0.20 23.07
C ILE A 559 -2.35 -1.15 22.33
N PRO A 560 -3.60 -1.60 22.08
CA PRO A 560 -3.90 -2.74 21.21
C PRO A 560 -3.37 -2.54 19.78
N GLU A 561 -2.55 -3.47 19.29
CA GLU A 561 -1.92 -3.35 17.96
C GLU A 561 -2.89 -3.30 16.77
N ASN A 562 -4.16 -3.66 16.96
CA ASN A 562 -5.20 -3.55 15.93
C ASN A 562 -5.87 -2.16 15.88
N ASP A 563 -5.64 -1.30 16.87
CA ASP A 563 -6.09 0.09 16.86
C ASP A 563 -5.15 0.95 16.01
N ASN A 564 -5.53 1.15 14.75
CA ASN A 564 -4.77 1.98 13.83
C ASN A 564 -4.74 3.47 14.24
N VAL A 565 -5.73 3.98 14.97
CA VAL A 565 -5.76 5.40 15.39
C VAL A 565 -4.73 5.63 16.49
N ALA A 566 -4.76 4.77 17.50
CA ALA A 566 -3.83 4.82 18.62
C ALA A 566 -2.37 4.53 18.19
N VAL A 567 -2.15 3.57 17.29
CA VAL A 567 -0.82 3.29 16.73
C VAL A 567 -0.32 4.45 15.86
N ASP A 568 -1.15 5.08 15.03
CA ASP A 568 -0.76 6.26 14.24
C ASP A 568 -0.34 7.43 15.15
N ALA A 569 -1.05 7.66 16.26
CA ALA A 569 -0.69 8.68 17.25
C ALA A 569 0.70 8.42 17.88
N VAL A 570 1.01 7.18 18.27
CA VAL A 570 2.34 6.81 18.80
C VAL A 570 3.45 7.07 17.78
N ILE A 571 3.25 6.68 16.52
CA ILE A 571 4.27 6.88 15.47
C ILE A 571 4.44 8.37 15.13
N LYS A 572 3.36 9.16 15.15
CA LYS A 572 3.41 10.62 15.01
C LYS A 572 4.14 11.30 16.18
N ALA A 573 3.90 10.87 17.42
CA ALA A 573 4.60 11.38 18.59
C ALA A 573 6.12 11.12 18.49
N LEU A 574 6.52 9.90 18.14
CA LEU A 574 7.92 9.55 17.88
C LEU A 574 8.51 10.33 16.69
N ALA A 575 7.73 10.61 15.64
CA ALA A 575 8.17 11.45 14.53
C ALA A 575 8.34 12.92 14.93
N ALA A 576 7.54 13.44 15.86
CA ALA A 576 7.71 14.76 16.45
C ALA A 576 9.01 14.81 17.29
N VAL A 577 9.24 13.82 18.16
CA VAL A 577 10.51 13.67 18.92
C VAL A 577 11.71 13.62 17.97
N ALA A 578 11.68 12.79 16.91
CA ALA A 578 12.76 12.71 15.92
C ALA A 578 13.02 14.06 15.23
N THR A 579 11.95 14.84 14.97
CA THR A 579 12.03 16.15 14.32
C THR A 579 12.65 17.20 15.23
N ARG A 580 12.15 17.34 16.47
CA ARG A 580 12.59 18.34 17.45
C ARG A 580 14.00 18.03 17.97
N ALA A 581 14.26 16.77 18.33
CA ALA A 581 15.57 16.30 18.78
C ALA A 581 16.59 16.12 17.62
N ASN A 582 16.16 16.28 16.36
CA ASN A 582 17.02 16.28 15.17
C ASN A 582 17.85 14.98 14.99
N CYS A 583 17.27 13.84 15.36
CA CYS A 583 17.84 12.48 15.26
C CYS A 583 17.09 11.62 14.23
N ALA A 584 17.55 10.40 13.95
CA ALA A 584 16.75 9.37 13.29
C ALA A 584 16.24 8.34 14.31
N ILE A 585 15.04 7.80 14.13
CA ILE A 585 14.50 6.72 14.99
C ILE A 585 14.25 5.46 14.15
N LEU A 586 14.80 4.33 14.57
CA LEU A 586 14.43 3.00 14.07
C LEU A 586 13.52 2.30 15.09
N LEU A 587 12.38 1.81 14.61
CA LEU A 587 11.45 0.98 15.35
C LEU A 587 11.57 -0.46 14.87
N VAL A 588 12.02 -1.36 15.75
CA VAL A 588 11.96 -2.79 15.46
C VAL A 588 10.55 -3.29 15.77
N HIS A 589 9.94 -4.00 14.83
CA HIS A 589 8.54 -4.41 14.93
C HIS A 589 8.30 -5.85 14.46
N HIS A 590 7.26 -6.48 14.98
CA HIS A 590 6.93 -7.86 14.66
C HIS A 590 5.99 -7.92 13.45
N ALA A 591 6.32 -8.80 12.51
CA ALA A 591 5.36 -9.21 11.49
C ALA A 591 4.30 -10.15 12.11
N ARG A 592 3.12 -10.18 11.49
CA ARG A 592 2.05 -11.13 11.84
C ARG A 592 2.57 -12.57 11.72
N LYS A 593 2.14 -13.47 12.62
CA LYS A 593 2.47 -14.90 12.53
C LYS A 593 1.78 -15.51 11.30
N GLY A 594 2.54 -15.82 10.26
CA GLY A 594 2.08 -16.68 9.16
C GLY A 594 1.97 -18.15 9.57
N PRO A 595 1.42 -19.03 8.71
CA PRO A 595 1.38 -20.47 8.94
C PRO A 595 2.79 -21.03 9.23
N ALA A 596 2.90 -21.88 10.25
CA ALA A 596 4.19 -22.43 10.65
C ALA A 596 4.84 -23.26 9.52
N GLY A 597 6.16 -23.14 9.37
CA GLY A 597 6.96 -23.94 8.44
C GLY A 597 7.16 -23.35 7.04
N GLN A 598 6.25 -22.49 6.55
CA GLN A 598 6.40 -21.88 5.22
C GLN A 598 7.12 -20.53 5.29
N ALA A 599 8.24 -20.41 4.58
CA ALA A 599 8.87 -19.12 4.32
C ALA A 599 8.05 -18.39 3.23
N ARG A 600 7.08 -17.59 3.67
CA ARG A 600 6.36 -16.65 2.81
C ARG A 600 7.19 -15.39 2.60
N GLU A 601 7.14 -14.83 1.39
CA GLU A 601 7.67 -13.51 1.09
C GLU A 601 6.87 -12.46 1.88
N LEU A 602 7.55 -11.74 2.78
CA LEU A 602 6.92 -10.70 3.60
C LEU A 602 6.73 -9.42 2.78
N GLU A 603 5.58 -8.79 2.93
CA GLU A 603 5.32 -7.45 2.42
C GLU A 603 5.29 -6.43 3.57
N ALA A 604 5.34 -5.12 3.27
CA ALA A 604 5.20 -4.10 4.31
C ALA A 604 3.88 -4.24 5.09
N GLY A 605 2.80 -4.62 4.38
CA GLY A 605 1.49 -4.91 4.96
C GLY A 605 1.44 -6.11 5.92
N ASP A 606 2.51 -6.92 6.02
CA ASP A 606 2.59 -8.03 6.98
C ASP A 606 3.07 -7.59 8.37
N ALA A 607 3.40 -6.31 8.58
CA ALA A 607 3.56 -5.74 9.92
C ALA A 607 2.32 -6.02 10.80
N ARG A 608 2.51 -6.32 12.09
CA ARG A 608 1.36 -6.40 13.01
C ARG A 608 0.80 -4.98 13.19
N GLY A 609 -0.53 -4.82 13.20
CA GLY A 609 -1.16 -3.49 13.12
C GLY A 609 -0.89 -2.70 11.83
N ALA A 610 -0.50 -3.40 10.75
CA ALA A 610 0.19 -2.86 9.57
C ALA A 610 -0.07 -1.42 9.12
N ALA A 611 -1.32 -1.01 8.88
CA ALA A 611 -1.62 0.14 8.04
C ALA A 611 -1.05 1.45 8.62
N ALA A 612 -1.50 1.82 9.82
CA ALA A 612 -1.01 3.02 10.51
C ALA A 612 0.51 3.01 10.75
N PHE A 613 1.03 1.87 11.20
CA PHE A 613 2.46 1.72 11.51
C PHE A 613 3.35 1.93 10.26
N VAL A 614 3.00 1.28 9.15
CA VAL A 614 3.71 1.42 7.87
C VAL A 614 3.50 2.81 7.28
N ASP A 615 2.35 3.45 7.50
CA ASP A 615 2.05 4.78 6.98
C ASP A 615 2.75 5.93 7.70
N GLY A 616 2.89 5.85 9.02
CA GLY A 616 3.72 6.79 9.78
C GLY A 616 5.21 6.70 9.41
N CYS A 617 5.73 5.50 9.15
CA CYS A 617 7.15 5.29 8.80
C CYS A 617 7.52 5.85 7.41
N ARG A 618 8.71 6.47 7.31
CA ARG A 618 9.27 7.00 6.05
C ARG A 618 10.08 5.97 5.27
N HIS A 619 10.54 4.94 5.95
CA HIS A 619 11.21 3.78 5.40
C HIS A 619 10.81 2.53 6.19
N VAL A 620 10.49 1.44 5.51
CA VAL A 620 10.18 0.15 6.16
C VAL A 620 11.01 -0.93 5.49
N ARG A 621 11.87 -1.60 6.26
CA ARG A 621 12.66 -2.76 5.81
C ARG A 621 12.10 -4.04 6.38
N LEU A 622 12.22 -5.10 5.60
CA LEU A 622 11.74 -6.43 5.93
C LEU A 622 12.93 -7.36 6.08
N VAL A 623 12.98 -8.15 7.16
CA VAL A 623 13.93 -9.26 7.28
C VAL A 623 13.22 -10.55 6.90
N GLN A 624 13.64 -11.16 5.80
CA GLN A 624 13.03 -12.38 5.27
C GLN A 624 14.02 -13.55 5.40
N ARG A 625 13.55 -14.76 5.72
CA ARG A 625 14.38 -15.96 5.68
C ARG A 625 14.43 -16.52 4.26
N MET A 626 15.56 -17.10 3.87
CA MET A 626 15.70 -17.79 2.58
C MET A 626 14.62 -18.86 2.39
N THR A 627 13.87 -18.76 1.31
CA THR A 627 12.89 -19.77 0.89
C THR A 627 13.59 -21.06 0.45
N GLN A 628 12.89 -22.18 0.42
CA GLN A 628 13.46 -23.44 -0.08
C GLN A 628 13.91 -23.31 -1.56
N LYS A 629 13.08 -22.68 -2.39
CA LYS A 629 13.38 -22.43 -3.81
C LYS A 629 14.61 -21.52 -4.00
N GLU A 630 14.79 -20.51 -3.16
CA GLU A 630 16.01 -19.70 -3.17
C GLU A 630 17.23 -20.52 -2.76
N ALA A 631 17.13 -21.35 -1.71
CA ALA A 631 18.23 -22.23 -1.30
C ALA A 631 18.65 -23.18 -2.44
N GLU A 632 17.68 -23.80 -3.11
CA GLU A 632 17.90 -24.64 -4.31
C GLU A 632 18.58 -23.85 -5.45
N ASN A 633 18.13 -22.62 -5.73
CA ASN A 633 18.73 -21.73 -6.75
C ASN A 633 20.16 -21.31 -6.41
N PHE A 634 20.48 -21.14 -5.13
CA PHE A 634 21.81 -20.76 -4.65
C PHE A 634 22.73 -21.96 -4.37
N GLY A 635 22.23 -23.20 -4.49
CA GLY A 635 22.99 -24.40 -4.16
C GLY A 635 23.24 -24.58 -2.65
N ILE A 636 22.41 -23.96 -1.80
CA ILE A 636 22.45 -24.09 -0.35
C ILE A 636 21.61 -25.29 0.08
N ASP A 637 22.15 -26.12 0.96
CA ASP A 637 21.43 -27.18 1.65
C ASP A 637 20.13 -26.62 2.29
N PRO A 638 18.94 -27.17 1.97
CA PRO A 638 17.67 -26.74 2.57
C PRO A 638 17.66 -26.75 4.11
N GLN A 639 18.51 -27.56 4.75
CA GLN A 639 18.69 -27.59 6.22
C GLN A 639 19.51 -26.41 6.76
N GLN A 640 20.28 -25.72 5.90
CA GLN A 640 21.13 -24.58 6.26
C GLN A 640 20.54 -23.22 5.85
N ARG A 641 19.44 -23.22 5.08
CA ARG A 641 18.77 -21.99 4.60
C ARG A 641 18.36 -21.03 5.72
N TRP A 642 18.11 -21.52 6.94
CA TRP A 642 17.74 -20.69 8.09
C TRP A 642 18.83 -19.69 8.49
N ARG A 643 20.10 -19.97 8.15
CA ARG A 643 21.22 -19.05 8.37
C ARG A 643 21.23 -17.87 7.41
N HIS A 644 20.47 -17.90 6.32
CA HIS A 644 20.52 -16.89 5.28
C HIS A 644 19.26 -16.02 5.32
N LEU A 645 19.46 -14.72 5.48
CA LEU A 645 18.40 -13.72 5.59
C LEU A 645 18.54 -12.68 4.46
N ARG A 646 17.42 -12.10 4.05
CA ARG A 646 17.33 -11.08 3.00
C ARG A 646 16.71 -9.82 3.60
N LEU A 647 17.43 -8.70 3.49
CA LEU A 647 16.91 -7.37 3.76
C LEU A 647 16.28 -6.82 2.49
N VAL A 648 15.00 -6.44 2.57
CA VAL A 648 14.19 -5.94 1.45
C VAL A 648 13.52 -4.63 1.85
N ASP A 649 13.51 -3.66 0.94
CA ASP A 649 12.74 -2.43 1.10
C ASP A 649 11.24 -2.72 0.90
N GLY A 650 10.46 -2.68 1.97
CA GLY A 650 9.00 -2.81 1.91
C GLY A 650 8.29 -1.50 1.57
N LYS A 651 8.89 -0.35 1.95
CA LYS A 651 8.38 1.00 1.63
C LYS A 651 9.50 2.03 1.69
N THR A 652 9.57 2.93 0.71
CA THR A 652 10.53 4.05 0.66
C THR A 652 9.85 5.36 0.22
N ASN A 653 9.87 6.41 1.05
CA ASN A 653 9.23 7.70 0.71
C ASN A 653 10.20 8.73 0.07
N HIS A 654 11.52 8.56 0.24
CA HIS A 654 12.51 9.59 -0.05
C HIS A 654 13.69 9.13 -0.93
N ALA A 655 13.63 7.88 -1.40
CA ALA A 655 14.53 7.27 -2.36
C ALA A 655 13.74 6.23 -3.20
N PRO A 656 14.11 5.96 -4.46
CA PRO A 656 13.59 4.79 -5.16
C PRO A 656 13.98 3.50 -4.38
N PRO A 657 13.16 2.44 -4.42
CA PRO A 657 13.53 1.15 -3.83
C PRO A 657 14.87 0.64 -4.37
N ALA A 658 15.67 -0.02 -3.54
CA ALA A 658 16.95 -0.55 -3.98
C ALA A 658 16.77 -1.59 -5.12
N HIS A 659 17.57 -1.46 -6.19
CA HIS A 659 17.54 -2.39 -7.34
C HIS A 659 17.99 -3.83 -7.00
N ALA A 660 18.58 -4.04 -5.83
CA ALA A 660 19.02 -5.34 -5.34
C ALA A 660 18.71 -5.50 -3.85
N SER A 661 18.21 -6.67 -3.46
CA SER A 661 18.07 -7.04 -2.05
C SER A 661 19.43 -7.40 -1.45
N THR A 662 19.67 -6.96 -0.22
CA THR A 662 20.89 -7.33 0.50
C THR A 662 20.67 -8.67 1.16
N TRP A 663 21.52 -9.65 0.86
CA TRP A 663 21.56 -10.88 1.62
C TRP A 663 22.64 -10.83 2.71
N ILE A 664 22.35 -11.51 3.82
CA ILE A 664 23.23 -11.67 4.98
C ILE A 664 23.19 -13.13 5.45
N ARG A 665 24.29 -13.59 6.07
CA ARG A 665 24.39 -14.93 6.66
C ARG A 665 24.66 -14.81 8.16
N LEU A 666 24.02 -15.63 8.97
CA LEU A 666 24.28 -15.75 10.41
C LEU A 666 25.50 -16.65 10.61
N GLU A 667 26.60 -16.06 11.07
CA GLU A 667 27.77 -16.77 11.58
C GLU A 667 27.59 -17.11 13.05
N ASN A 668 28.11 -18.25 13.49
CA ASN A 668 28.10 -18.65 14.89
C ASN A 668 29.39 -18.19 15.57
N VAL A 669 29.28 -17.21 16.46
CA VAL A 669 30.45 -16.50 17.04
C VAL A 669 30.64 -16.89 18.50
N PRO A 670 31.68 -17.68 18.85
CA PRO A 670 31.99 -17.99 20.24
C PRO A 670 32.51 -16.75 20.99
N LEU A 671 31.97 -16.53 22.18
CA LEU A 671 32.44 -15.50 23.11
C LEU A 671 33.65 -15.97 23.93
N TYR A 672 33.82 -17.29 24.09
CA TYR A 672 34.84 -17.97 24.91
C TYR A 672 34.75 -17.66 26.42
N ASN A 673 33.61 -17.17 26.89
CA ASN A 673 33.29 -16.93 28.31
C ASN A 673 32.83 -18.22 29.04
N HIS A 674 33.54 -19.32 28.80
CA HIS A 674 33.24 -20.62 29.41
C HIS A 674 33.56 -20.62 30.92
N ASP A 675 32.77 -21.33 31.69
CA ASP A 675 32.96 -21.54 33.13
C ASP A 675 32.66 -23.00 33.53
N ALA A 676 32.47 -23.25 34.83
CA ALA A 676 32.21 -24.60 35.36
C ALA A 676 30.80 -25.12 35.04
N ASP A 677 29.82 -24.23 34.89
CA ASP A 677 28.41 -24.55 34.62
C ASP A 677 28.10 -24.47 33.11
N ASN A 678 28.84 -23.63 32.37
CA ASN A 678 28.80 -23.52 30.90
C ASN A 678 30.20 -23.77 30.27
N PRO A 679 30.64 -25.04 30.13
CA PRO A 679 31.98 -25.36 29.62
C PRO A 679 32.18 -25.10 28.12
N GLU A 680 31.11 -24.94 27.33
CA GLU A 680 31.20 -24.61 25.90
C GLU A 680 31.27 -23.09 25.66
N GLY A 681 30.79 -22.29 26.61
CA GLY A 681 30.69 -20.84 26.51
C GLY A 681 29.57 -20.37 25.56
N ASP A 682 29.25 -19.09 25.64
CA ASP A 682 28.15 -18.51 24.87
C ASP A 682 28.51 -18.32 23.39
N HIS A 683 27.48 -18.41 22.55
CA HIS A 683 27.58 -18.35 21.10
C HIS A 683 26.52 -17.41 20.53
N ILE A 684 26.94 -16.43 19.72
CA ILE A 684 26.05 -15.41 19.15
C ILE A 684 25.93 -15.58 17.64
N GLY A 685 24.70 -15.65 17.14
CA GLY A 685 24.40 -15.70 15.71
C GLY A 685 24.49 -14.33 15.04
N VAL A 686 25.69 -13.91 14.65
CA VAL A 686 25.96 -12.56 14.10
C VAL A 686 25.72 -12.52 12.59
N PRO A 687 24.91 -11.59 12.05
CA PRO A 687 24.76 -11.41 10.62
C PRO A 687 26.01 -10.77 10.00
N VAL A 688 26.49 -11.36 8.90
CA VAL A 688 27.56 -10.85 8.04
C VAL A 688 27.04 -10.66 6.61
N PRO A 689 27.67 -9.80 5.77
CA PRO A 689 27.33 -9.72 4.35
C PRO A 689 27.44 -11.09 3.69
N TRP A 690 26.43 -11.48 2.92
CA TRP A 690 26.49 -12.67 2.08
C TRP A 690 26.19 -12.29 0.64
N GLU A 691 27.19 -12.40 -0.22
CA GLU A 691 26.98 -12.21 -1.65
C GLU A 691 26.28 -13.44 -2.22
N ALA A 692 25.11 -13.21 -2.83
CA ALA A 692 24.30 -14.22 -3.46
C ALA A 692 24.93 -14.74 -4.77
N ARG A 693 25.99 -15.53 -4.63
CA ARG A 693 26.60 -16.27 -5.73
C ARG A 693 25.64 -17.38 -6.13
N LEU A 694 24.84 -17.12 -7.17
CA LEU A 694 24.02 -18.10 -7.90
C LEU A 694 24.83 -19.38 -8.12
N ALA A 695 24.59 -20.39 -7.29
CA ALA A 695 25.37 -21.63 -7.11
C ALA A 695 26.78 -21.53 -7.70
N ASP A 696 27.77 -21.19 -6.86
CA ASP A 696 29.18 -20.99 -7.24
C ASP A 696 29.86 -22.32 -7.61
N THR A 697 29.34 -22.96 -8.65
CA THR A 697 30.13 -23.70 -9.63
C THR A 697 30.94 -22.67 -10.40
N THR A 698 31.99 -22.18 -9.73
CA THR A 698 33.13 -21.56 -10.38
C THR A 698 33.55 -22.55 -11.47
N ILE A 699 33.24 -22.23 -12.73
CA ILE A 699 33.66 -23.06 -13.86
C ILE A 699 35.17 -23.04 -13.82
N SER A 700 35.78 -24.17 -13.44
CA SER A 700 37.23 -24.25 -13.32
C SER A 700 37.87 -23.91 -14.67
N PRO A 701 39.09 -23.35 -14.73
CA PRO A 701 39.73 -23.05 -16.00
C PRO A 701 39.79 -24.27 -16.94
N ALA A 702 39.92 -25.48 -16.40
CA ALA A 702 39.81 -26.73 -17.14
C ALA A 702 38.40 -26.94 -17.72
N LEU A 703 37.34 -26.92 -16.88
CA LEU A 703 35.96 -27.07 -17.34
C LEU A 703 35.54 -25.99 -18.33
N LEU A 704 36.10 -24.77 -18.23
CA LEU A 704 35.84 -23.69 -19.16
C LEU A 704 36.43 -23.99 -20.55
N GLU A 705 37.64 -24.54 -20.61
CA GLU A 705 38.22 -24.97 -21.89
C GLU A 705 37.55 -26.24 -22.42
N ASP A 706 37.10 -27.17 -21.58
CA ASP A 706 36.27 -28.31 -22.01
C ASP A 706 34.96 -27.84 -22.65
N ILE A 707 34.24 -26.90 -22.01
CA ILE A 707 33.03 -26.28 -22.55
C ILE A 707 33.31 -25.59 -23.89
N LYS A 708 34.39 -24.81 -24.00
CA LYS A 708 34.78 -24.16 -25.27
C LYS A 708 35.17 -25.17 -26.34
N ALA A 709 35.89 -26.24 -25.99
CA ALA A 709 36.27 -27.30 -26.92
C ALA A 709 35.04 -28.04 -27.45
N THR A 710 34.10 -28.40 -26.58
CA THR A 710 32.80 -28.98 -26.97
C THR A 710 32.03 -28.03 -27.89
N VAL A 711 31.90 -26.75 -27.56
CA VAL A 711 31.19 -25.78 -28.41
C VAL A 711 31.89 -25.58 -29.76
N ARG A 712 33.23 -25.58 -29.82
CA ARG A 712 34.01 -25.51 -31.08
C ARG A 712 33.89 -26.78 -31.94
N ALA A 713 33.67 -27.94 -31.33
CA ALA A 713 33.62 -29.23 -32.02
C ALA A 713 32.31 -29.47 -32.79
N GLY A 714 31.29 -28.64 -32.59
CA GLY A 714 29.98 -28.81 -33.24
C GLY A 714 29.30 -27.48 -33.55
N ASN A 715 28.04 -27.57 -33.99
CA ASN A 715 27.25 -26.41 -34.36
C ASN A 715 25.92 -26.43 -33.61
N TYR A 716 25.86 -25.74 -32.46
CA TYR A 716 24.78 -25.91 -31.49
C TYR A 716 23.87 -24.70 -31.35
N ARG A 717 22.60 -24.96 -31.03
CA ARG A 717 21.55 -23.95 -30.90
C ARG A 717 21.61 -23.24 -29.55
N ALA A 718 21.18 -21.98 -29.54
CA ALA A 718 20.92 -21.25 -28.31
C ALA A 718 19.60 -21.69 -27.62
N HIS A 719 18.58 -22.06 -28.40
CA HIS A 719 17.24 -22.34 -27.87
C HIS A 719 17.03 -23.82 -27.52
N PHE A 720 16.45 -24.08 -26.35
CA PHE A 720 16.29 -25.43 -25.77
C PHE A 720 15.27 -26.32 -26.49
N ALA A 721 14.33 -25.74 -27.23
CA ALA A 721 13.33 -26.49 -28.00
C ALA A 721 13.84 -26.97 -29.38
N ALA A 722 15.16 -27.06 -29.56
CA ALA A 722 15.78 -27.55 -30.79
C ALA A 722 16.61 -28.80 -30.49
N GLU A 723 16.56 -29.78 -31.37
CA GLU A 723 17.22 -31.09 -31.22
C GLU A 723 18.73 -30.96 -31.03
N ASP A 724 19.36 -29.97 -31.68
CA ASP A 724 20.77 -29.63 -31.61
C ASP A 724 21.11 -28.55 -30.56
N TRP A 725 20.30 -28.42 -29.49
CA TRP A 725 20.56 -27.45 -28.42
C TRP A 725 21.88 -27.69 -27.68
N VAL A 726 22.64 -26.59 -27.48
CA VAL A 726 23.96 -26.64 -26.82
C VAL A 726 23.89 -27.21 -25.39
N GLY A 727 22.75 -27.07 -24.71
CA GLY A 727 22.59 -27.63 -23.38
C GLY A 727 22.59 -29.15 -23.32
N TYR A 728 22.30 -29.85 -24.44
CA TYR A 728 22.42 -31.31 -24.50
C TYR A 728 23.87 -31.79 -24.40
N VAL A 729 24.81 -31.04 -24.97
CA VAL A 729 26.25 -31.38 -24.90
C VAL A 729 26.95 -30.78 -23.68
N LEU A 730 26.45 -29.67 -23.14
CA LEU A 730 27.00 -29.06 -21.92
C LEU A 730 26.45 -29.66 -20.63
N GLY A 731 25.26 -30.26 -20.65
CA GLY A 731 24.66 -30.93 -19.48
C GLY A 731 25.61 -31.93 -18.80
N PRO A 732 26.14 -32.93 -19.53
CA PRO A 732 27.08 -33.90 -18.97
C PRO A 732 28.34 -33.27 -18.36
N LEU A 733 28.93 -32.25 -19.00
CA LEU A 733 30.10 -31.51 -18.47
C LEU A 733 29.79 -30.76 -17.17
N LEU A 734 28.56 -30.27 -17.03
CA LEU A 734 28.07 -29.56 -15.85
C LEU A 734 27.51 -30.52 -14.77
N ASN A 735 27.55 -31.84 -15.02
CA ASN A 735 26.88 -32.88 -14.23
C ASN A 735 25.37 -32.59 -14.02
N LEU A 736 24.69 -32.23 -15.12
CA LEU A 736 23.27 -31.88 -15.17
C LEU A 736 22.55 -32.57 -16.33
N ASP A 737 21.35 -33.08 -16.05
CA ASP A 737 20.47 -33.70 -17.04
C ASP A 737 19.63 -32.62 -17.77
N PRO A 738 19.75 -32.49 -19.11
CA PRO A 738 18.99 -31.53 -19.90
C PRO A 738 17.50 -31.87 -20.07
N GLU A 739 17.07 -33.11 -19.79
CA GLU A 739 15.66 -33.52 -19.86
C GLU A 739 14.88 -33.11 -18.60
N ILE A 740 15.54 -33.10 -17.44
CA ILE A 740 14.95 -32.64 -16.18
C ILE A 740 14.81 -31.11 -16.21
N LYS A 741 13.57 -30.61 -16.17
CA LYS A 741 13.24 -29.17 -16.34
C LYS A 741 14.07 -28.24 -15.47
N GLU A 742 14.23 -28.57 -14.20
CA GLU A 742 14.95 -27.77 -13.20
C GLU A 742 16.45 -27.72 -13.50
N GLN A 743 17.02 -28.83 -13.98
CA GLN A 743 18.43 -28.93 -14.38
C GLN A 743 18.67 -28.27 -15.75
N ARG A 744 17.73 -28.39 -16.69
CA ARG A 744 17.69 -27.64 -17.95
C ARG A 744 17.74 -26.13 -17.74
N ASP A 745 16.96 -25.61 -16.80
CA ASP A 745 16.97 -24.18 -16.48
C ASP A 745 18.28 -23.74 -15.81
N ARG A 746 18.94 -24.62 -15.02
CA ARG A 746 20.32 -24.40 -14.55
C ARG A 746 21.32 -24.34 -15.71
N ILE A 747 21.26 -25.28 -16.66
CA ILE A 747 22.11 -25.30 -17.88
C ILE A 747 21.95 -23.99 -18.68
N ARG A 748 20.72 -23.51 -18.88
CA ARG A 748 20.43 -22.21 -19.50
C ARG A 748 21.06 -21.04 -18.73
N GLY A 749 21.10 -21.12 -17.39
CA GLY A 749 21.80 -20.18 -16.53
C GLY A 749 23.32 -20.13 -16.75
N TYR A 750 23.98 -21.28 -16.94
CA TYR A 750 25.42 -21.30 -17.29
C TYR A 750 25.70 -20.70 -18.67
N ILE A 751 24.93 -21.09 -19.69
CA ILE A 751 25.10 -20.58 -21.06
C ILE A 751 24.99 -19.05 -21.06
N ARG A 752 23.98 -18.50 -20.38
CA ARG A 752 23.80 -17.03 -20.25
C ARG A 752 24.98 -16.36 -19.56
N ARG A 753 25.49 -16.92 -18.45
CA ARG A 753 26.66 -16.39 -17.72
C ARG A 753 27.93 -16.41 -18.58
N LEU A 754 28.17 -17.49 -19.33
CA LEU A 754 29.29 -17.61 -20.25
C LEU A 754 29.23 -16.62 -21.41
N VAL A 755 28.02 -16.32 -21.92
CA VAL A 755 27.81 -15.26 -22.92
C VAL A 755 28.04 -13.87 -22.32
N GLN A 756 27.54 -13.60 -21.10
CA GLN A 756 27.77 -12.33 -20.40
C GLN A 756 29.25 -12.10 -20.04
N ALA A 757 29.99 -13.17 -19.72
CA ALA A 757 31.42 -13.12 -19.46
C ALA A 757 32.29 -13.10 -20.74
N GLY A 758 31.68 -13.09 -21.94
CA GLY A 758 32.41 -13.08 -23.21
C GLY A 758 33.14 -14.38 -23.56
N HIS A 759 32.90 -15.48 -22.83
CA HIS A 759 33.48 -16.80 -23.14
C HIS A 759 32.72 -17.55 -24.23
N LEU A 760 31.45 -17.18 -24.45
CA LEU A 760 30.59 -17.65 -25.54
C LEU A 760 29.88 -16.45 -26.20
N ARG A 761 29.31 -16.63 -27.38
CA ARG A 761 28.52 -15.60 -28.09
C ARG A 761 27.31 -16.23 -28.77
N GLU A 762 26.18 -15.53 -28.76
CA GLU A 762 25.04 -15.85 -29.62
C GLU A 762 25.28 -15.29 -31.03
N GLU A 763 25.16 -16.14 -32.06
CA GLU A 763 25.29 -15.76 -33.46
C GLU A 763 24.00 -16.07 -34.22
N LYS A 764 23.41 -15.06 -34.87
CA LYS A 764 22.22 -15.22 -35.72
C LYS A 764 22.70 -15.57 -37.14
N ARG A 765 22.38 -16.77 -37.63
CA ARG A 765 22.73 -17.22 -38.99
C ARG A 765 21.49 -17.28 -39.88
N PRO A 766 21.59 -16.93 -41.18
CA PRO A 766 20.44 -17.03 -42.10
C PRO A 766 19.85 -18.44 -42.15
N ASP A 767 18.53 -18.53 -42.29
CA ASP A 767 17.80 -19.76 -42.55
C ASP A 767 16.85 -19.53 -43.74
N LYS A 768 16.55 -20.57 -44.51
CA LYS A 768 15.83 -20.42 -45.80
C LYS A 768 14.40 -19.88 -45.65
N ASN A 769 13.77 -20.06 -44.48
CA ASN A 769 12.35 -19.74 -44.24
C ASN A 769 12.11 -18.93 -42.95
N SER A 770 13.11 -18.29 -42.34
CA SER A 770 12.91 -17.47 -41.14
C SER A 770 13.97 -16.39 -40.96
N ASP A 771 13.69 -15.44 -40.06
CA ASP A 771 14.48 -14.23 -39.72
C ASP A 771 15.91 -14.49 -39.20
N GLY A 772 16.39 -15.74 -39.26
CA GLY A 772 17.71 -16.18 -38.85
C GLY A 772 17.69 -16.94 -37.53
N ARG A 773 18.39 -18.07 -37.49
CA ARG A 773 18.44 -18.99 -36.35
C ARG A 773 19.66 -18.69 -35.46
N LYS A 774 19.47 -18.73 -34.14
CA LYS A 774 20.53 -18.46 -33.15
C LYS A 774 21.35 -19.71 -32.78
N TYR A 775 22.67 -19.60 -32.93
CA TYR A 775 23.66 -20.58 -32.52
C TYR A 775 24.53 -20.05 -31.37
N ILE A 776 25.14 -20.93 -30.61
CA ILE A 776 26.14 -20.60 -29.58
C ILE A 776 27.51 -20.97 -30.12
N ILE A 777 28.42 -20.01 -30.11
CA ILE A 777 29.80 -20.14 -30.57
C ILE A 777 30.78 -19.66 -29.50
N VAL A 778 32.04 -20.06 -29.63
CA VAL A 778 33.14 -19.41 -28.90
C VAL A 778 33.61 -18.22 -29.75
N PRO A 779 33.67 -16.98 -29.21
CA PRO A 779 34.26 -15.86 -29.93
C PRO A 779 35.75 -16.08 -30.19
N GLU A 780 36.26 -15.42 -31.25
CA GLU A 780 37.69 -15.40 -31.62
C GLU A 780 38.54 -14.60 -30.62
#